data_AF-A0A7L4DVW2-F1
#
_entry.id   AF-A0A7L4DVW2-F1
#
_cell.length_a   1.000
_cell.length_b   1.000
_cell.length_c   1.000
_cell.angle_alpha   90.00
_cell.angle_beta   90.00
_cell.angle_gamma   90.00
#
_symmetry.space_group_name_H-M   'P 1'
#
loop_
_entity.id
_entity.type
_entity.pdbx_description
1 polymer ?
#
loop_
_entity_poly.entity_id
_entity_poly.type
_entity_poly.pdbx_seq_one_letter_code
_entity_poly.pdbx_strand_id
1 'polypeptide(L)'
;LETGAGFPFAINNSTGWIVVASELDREVVDFYSFGVEAQDQGNPPMASSASVSVTILDVNDNSPEFTQREYSARLNEDAAVGTSVLTVSAVDRDANSVITYQISSGNTRNRFSITSQSGGGLISLALPLDYKLERQYLLTIAASDGTRQDTAQVVVNVTDANTHRPVFQSSHYTVNINEDRPVGTTVVVISATDEDTGENARITYLMEDSIPQFRIAPETGAVTTQMELDYEDQVSYTLAITARDNGIPQKSDTTYLEILVSDVNDNAPQFLRDSYQGSIYEDVPTFTSVLQVSATDRDSGLNGRVFYTFQGGDDGDGDFIIESTSGIVRTLRRLDRENVPLYSLRAFAVDKGVPAKRTPVEIQVTVLDVNDNPPVFERDEFDIFVEENSPIGLVVARITATDPDEGTNAQIMYQIVEGNIPEVFQLDIFSGELTALADLDYESKAEYVMVVQATSAPLVSRATVHVRLRDANDNSPQLKNFEILFNNYITNRSGSFPGGVIGRIPAHDPDVSDTLTYAFEQGNELNLVLLDPRSGDLRLSPALDNNRPLEAVMRVSVSDGVHSATAQCTLRVTVITDEMLSNSITLRLANMSQERFLSPLLSRFLEGVATVLATPRHRVVLFNIQTDTDVGTARILNVSLSVLLPTSGHSAHFFSSEELQERLYLNRSLLAAISAQRVLPFDDNICLREPCENYMRCVSVLQFDSSAPFLASDTILFRPIHPVTGLRCRCPPGFTGDYCETEIDLCYSSPCGSNGRCRSREGGYTCECHEDFTGEHCELSARGGRCTPGVCRNGGTCLNLLVGGFRCQCPPGHYEKPFCTMSTRSFPPRSFLTFRGLRQRFHFTLALTFATKERDGLLLYNGRFNERHDFVALEIVGEQVQLTFSAGETTTTVSPFVPGGVSDGQWHRVQLHYYNK
;
A
#
# COMPACT_ATOMS: atom_id res chain seq x y z
N LEU A 1 -114.69 53.86 91.94
CA LEU A 1 -113.26 53.53 91.77
C LEU A 1 -112.39 54.57 92.49
N GLU A 2 -111.15 54.23 92.83
CA GLU A 2 -110.21 55.16 93.48
C GLU A 2 -109.83 56.32 92.54
N THR A 3 -109.99 57.56 93.00
CA THR A 3 -109.34 58.72 92.39
C THR A 3 -107.85 58.67 92.75
N GLY A 4 -107.01 58.25 91.81
CA GLY A 4 -105.56 58.28 91.99
C GLY A 4 -105.07 59.69 92.32
N ALA A 5 -104.26 59.81 93.37
CA ALA A 5 -103.68 61.10 93.76
C ALA A 5 -102.78 61.63 92.63
N GLY A 6 -103.14 62.78 92.06
CA GLY A 6 -102.43 63.40 90.93
C GLY A 6 -103.21 63.43 89.61
N PHE A 7 -104.46 62.95 89.55
CA PHE A 7 -105.30 63.19 88.37
C PHE A 7 -105.78 64.67 88.33
N PRO A 8 -105.60 65.41 87.22
CA PRO A 8 -105.78 66.87 87.21
C PRO A 8 -107.25 67.31 87.12
N PHE A 9 -108.21 66.39 87.18
CA PHE A 9 -109.64 66.69 87.23
C PHE A 9 -110.28 66.04 88.47
N ALA A 10 -111.14 66.79 89.15
CA ALA A 10 -111.96 66.31 90.25
C ALA A 10 -113.45 66.51 89.92
N ILE A 11 -114.30 65.53 90.28
CA ILE A 11 -115.75 65.64 90.13
C ILE A 11 -116.43 65.94 91.47
N ASN A 12 -117.37 66.88 91.47
CA ASN A 12 -118.17 67.19 92.64
C ASN A 12 -119.31 66.17 92.79
N ASN A 13 -119.22 65.32 93.83
CA ASN A 13 -120.17 64.23 94.08
C ASN A 13 -121.64 64.66 94.26
N SER A 14 -121.95 65.94 94.55
CA SER A 14 -123.34 66.41 94.73
C SER A 14 -123.93 67.10 93.49
N THR A 15 -123.09 67.59 92.56
CA THR A 15 -123.54 68.34 91.38
C THR A 15 -123.12 67.74 90.05
N GLY A 16 -122.19 66.77 90.04
CA GLY A 16 -121.61 66.19 88.83
C GLY A 16 -120.64 67.12 88.07
N TRP A 17 -120.35 68.32 88.59
CA TRP A 17 -119.42 69.25 87.94
C TRP A 17 -117.98 68.76 88.04
N ILE A 18 -117.29 68.75 86.89
CA ILE A 18 -115.87 68.45 86.78
C ILE A 18 -115.11 69.76 86.82
N VAL A 19 -114.10 69.84 87.70
CA VAL A 19 -113.22 70.99 87.86
C VAL A 19 -111.77 70.58 87.72
N VAL A 20 -110.94 71.51 87.25
CA VAL A 20 -109.49 71.36 87.18
C VAL A 20 -108.92 71.43 88.60
N ALA A 21 -108.09 70.45 88.97
CA ALA A 21 -107.52 70.26 90.31
C ALA A 21 -106.04 70.62 90.41
N SER A 22 -105.33 70.66 89.28
CA SER A 22 -103.93 71.11 89.15
C SER A 22 -103.74 71.82 87.81
N GLU A 23 -102.66 72.58 87.65
CA GLU A 23 -102.33 73.21 86.37
C GLU A 23 -102.25 72.18 85.23
N LEU A 24 -102.66 72.61 84.04
CA LEU A 24 -102.73 71.80 82.82
C LEU A 24 -101.71 72.38 81.83
N ASP A 25 -100.70 71.58 81.52
CA ASP A 25 -99.63 71.86 80.58
C ASP A 25 -99.86 70.96 79.36
N ARG A 26 -100.15 71.57 78.21
CA ARG A 26 -100.56 70.85 77.00
C ARG A 26 -99.36 70.18 76.32
N GLU A 27 -98.21 70.81 76.40
CA GLU A 27 -96.93 70.38 75.83
C GLU A 27 -96.41 69.14 76.56
N VAL A 28 -96.96 68.85 77.75
CA VAL A 28 -96.79 67.58 78.48
C VAL A 28 -97.96 66.61 78.24
N VAL A 29 -99.23 67.05 78.31
CA VAL A 29 -100.42 66.22 77.98
C VAL A 29 -101.53 67.05 77.35
N ASP A 30 -101.78 66.82 76.05
CA ASP A 30 -102.78 67.54 75.24
C ASP A 30 -104.22 67.00 75.40
N PHE A 31 -104.37 65.77 75.88
CA PHE A 31 -105.65 65.08 75.93
C PHE A 31 -105.82 64.18 77.17
N TYR A 32 -106.95 64.32 77.85
CA TYR A 32 -107.35 63.48 78.97
C TYR A 32 -108.68 62.77 78.67
N SER A 33 -108.76 61.48 78.98
CA SER A 33 -110.00 60.71 78.92
C SER A 33 -110.19 59.89 80.19
N PHE A 34 -111.37 59.98 80.80
CA PHE A 34 -111.69 59.35 82.07
C PHE A 34 -113.17 59.00 82.20
N GLY A 35 -113.46 57.93 82.93
CA GLY A 35 -114.83 57.52 83.24
C GLY A 35 -115.36 58.23 84.47
N VAL A 36 -116.59 58.72 84.40
CA VAL A 36 -117.38 59.16 85.57
C VAL A 36 -118.56 58.21 85.76
N GLU A 37 -118.89 57.90 87.02
CA GLU A 37 -119.95 56.96 87.37
C GLU A 37 -120.91 57.63 88.34
N ALA A 38 -122.21 57.62 88.01
CA ALA A 38 -123.29 58.12 88.85
C ALA A 38 -124.09 56.93 89.40
N GLN A 39 -124.19 56.84 90.72
CA GLN A 39 -124.86 55.75 91.44
C GLN A 39 -126.02 56.30 92.28
N ASP A 40 -127.18 55.64 92.25
CA ASP A 40 -128.32 55.98 93.10
C ASP A 40 -128.19 55.38 94.52
N GLN A 41 -129.16 55.71 95.38
CA GLN A 41 -129.22 55.24 96.77
C GLN A 41 -130.26 54.11 96.95
N GLY A 42 -130.56 53.36 95.88
CA GLY A 42 -131.47 52.22 95.91
C GLY A 42 -130.90 51.01 96.65
N ASN A 43 -131.71 49.97 96.85
CA ASN A 43 -131.23 48.69 97.39
C ASN A 43 -131.84 47.49 96.64
N PRO A 44 -131.09 46.81 95.76
CA PRO A 44 -129.71 47.12 95.35
C PRO A 44 -129.64 48.46 94.56
N PRO A 45 -128.55 49.23 94.69
CA PRO A 45 -128.39 50.50 93.98
C PRO A 45 -128.08 50.27 92.50
N MET A 46 -128.57 51.15 91.63
CA MET A 46 -128.22 51.16 90.20
C MET A 46 -127.19 52.27 89.91
N ALA A 47 -126.29 51.99 88.97
CA ALA A 47 -125.27 52.93 88.52
C ALA A 47 -125.23 53.01 86.99
N SER A 48 -124.83 54.17 86.48
CA SER A 48 -124.56 54.42 85.06
C SER A 48 -123.26 55.20 84.93
N SER A 49 -122.43 54.84 83.94
CA SER A 49 -121.15 55.49 83.67
C SER A 49 -121.15 56.20 82.31
N ALA A 50 -120.33 57.25 82.22
CA ALA A 50 -120.08 58.01 81.01
C ALA A 50 -118.57 58.30 80.88
N SER A 51 -118.06 58.33 79.65
CA SER A 51 -116.69 58.75 79.37
C SER A 51 -116.62 60.26 79.11
N VAL A 52 -115.73 60.95 79.80
CA VAL A 52 -115.42 62.36 79.58
C VAL A 52 -114.08 62.45 78.88
N SER A 53 -114.06 63.19 77.77
CA SER A 53 -112.85 63.52 77.01
C SER A 53 -112.61 65.02 77.08
N VAL A 54 -111.46 65.43 77.58
CA VAL A 54 -111.03 66.83 77.67
C VAL A 54 -109.80 67.02 76.79
N THR A 55 -109.93 67.79 75.73
CA THR A 55 -108.82 68.29 74.93
C THR A 55 -108.35 69.61 75.50
N ILE A 56 -107.06 69.74 75.77
CA ILE A 56 -106.44 70.98 76.23
C ILE A 56 -106.15 71.85 75.00
N LEU A 57 -106.55 73.13 75.06
CA LEU A 57 -106.30 74.08 73.98
C LEU A 57 -104.93 74.72 74.15
N ASP A 58 -104.28 74.99 73.01
CA ASP A 58 -102.94 75.55 72.91
C ASP A 58 -102.88 77.03 73.32
N VAL A 59 -101.74 77.43 73.88
CA VAL A 59 -101.39 78.82 74.23
C VAL A 59 -99.91 79.00 73.90
N ASN A 60 -99.56 80.01 73.10
CA ASN A 60 -98.16 80.24 72.73
C ASN A 60 -97.32 80.68 73.94
N ASP A 61 -96.69 79.70 74.60
CA ASP A 61 -95.91 79.91 75.81
C ASP A 61 -94.45 79.43 75.73
N ASN A 62 -94.10 78.68 74.69
CA ASN A 62 -92.71 78.38 74.31
C ASN A 62 -92.20 79.38 73.28
N SER A 63 -90.89 79.42 73.08
CA SER A 63 -90.25 80.21 72.02
C SER A 63 -89.52 79.27 71.07
N PRO A 64 -89.53 79.52 69.74
CA PRO A 64 -88.68 78.79 68.80
C PRO A 64 -87.22 78.81 69.26
N GLU A 65 -86.54 77.67 69.31
CA GLU A 65 -85.10 77.58 69.67
C GLU A 65 -84.28 77.04 68.50
N PHE A 66 -83.18 77.71 68.16
CA PHE A 66 -82.27 77.24 67.10
C PHE A 66 -81.56 75.92 67.47
N THR A 67 -81.47 74.99 66.51
CA THR A 67 -80.81 73.68 66.68
C THR A 67 -79.29 73.79 66.88
N GLN A 68 -78.67 74.88 66.44
CA GLN A 68 -77.27 75.22 66.70
C GLN A 68 -77.16 76.73 67.03
N ARG A 69 -76.27 77.09 67.96
CA ARG A 69 -76.03 78.49 68.35
C ARG A 69 -75.07 79.23 67.42
N GLU A 70 -74.22 78.50 66.70
CA GLU A 70 -73.29 79.02 65.70
C GLU A 70 -73.24 78.07 64.48
N TYR A 71 -73.28 78.65 63.28
CA TYR A 71 -73.09 77.98 61.99
C TYR A 71 -71.90 78.59 61.27
N SER A 72 -71.18 77.83 60.43
CA SER A 72 -70.09 78.38 59.62
C SER A 72 -70.08 77.86 58.18
N ALA A 73 -69.68 78.71 57.23
CA ALA A 73 -69.46 78.38 55.83
C ALA A 73 -68.26 79.15 55.25
N ARG A 74 -67.73 78.63 54.14
CA ARG A 74 -66.76 79.31 53.28
C ARG A 74 -67.37 79.52 51.90
N LEU A 75 -67.19 80.71 51.33
CA LEU A 75 -67.74 81.08 50.03
C LEU A 75 -66.73 81.94 49.27
N ASN A 76 -66.51 81.65 47.99
CA ASN A 76 -65.62 82.44 47.13
C ASN A 76 -66.30 83.77 46.74
N GLU A 77 -65.53 84.84 46.53
CA GLU A 77 -66.07 86.12 46.06
C GLU A 77 -66.80 86.03 44.70
N ASP A 78 -66.41 85.07 43.85
CA ASP A 78 -67.02 84.81 42.53
C ASP A 78 -68.37 84.07 42.59
N ALA A 79 -68.83 83.67 43.77
CA ALA A 79 -70.04 82.88 43.94
C ALA A 79 -71.26 83.57 43.32
N ALA A 80 -72.00 82.83 42.49
CA ALA A 80 -73.13 83.39 41.77
C ALA A 80 -74.25 83.85 42.71
N VAL A 81 -74.90 84.97 42.39
CA VAL A 81 -76.10 85.42 43.10
C VAL A 81 -77.18 84.33 42.99
N GLY A 82 -77.77 83.97 44.12
CA GLY A 82 -78.66 82.82 44.28
C GLY A 82 -77.99 81.57 44.88
N THR A 83 -76.66 81.54 45.02
CA THR A 83 -75.94 80.39 45.60
C THR A 83 -76.44 80.10 47.02
N SER A 84 -76.80 78.85 47.28
CA SER A 84 -77.18 78.36 48.61
C SER A 84 -75.95 78.24 49.50
N VAL A 85 -75.91 78.96 50.62
CA VAL A 85 -74.73 79.06 51.51
C VAL A 85 -74.80 78.00 52.61
N LEU A 86 -75.89 78.01 53.39
CA LEU A 86 -76.23 76.98 54.36
C LEU A 86 -77.71 77.08 54.76
N THR A 87 -78.23 76.05 55.42
CA THR A 87 -79.59 76.03 55.99
C THR A 87 -79.51 76.04 57.51
N VAL A 88 -80.35 76.84 58.15
CA VAL A 88 -80.50 76.91 59.63
C VAL A 88 -81.88 76.43 60.03
N SER A 89 -82.02 75.82 61.21
CA SER A 89 -83.30 75.33 61.71
C SER A 89 -83.52 75.70 63.17
N ALA A 90 -84.78 75.95 63.51
CA ALA A 90 -85.27 76.14 64.87
C ALA A 90 -86.51 75.27 65.08
N VAL A 91 -86.78 74.93 66.34
CA VAL A 91 -87.89 74.08 66.77
C VAL A 91 -88.68 74.82 67.83
N ASP A 92 -90.00 74.81 67.69
CA ASP A 92 -90.96 75.33 68.66
C ASP A 92 -91.77 74.15 69.21
N ARG A 93 -92.25 74.25 70.45
CA ARG A 93 -93.00 73.20 71.14
C ARG A 93 -94.51 73.40 71.05
N ASP A 94 -94.96 74.64 70.84
CA ASP A 94 -96.36 74.96 70.62
C ASP A 94 -96.84 74.33 69.30
N ALA A 95 -98.12 73.96 69.18
CA ALA A 95 -98.60 73.20 68.03
C ALA A 95 -99.02 74.11 66.88
N ASN A 96 -98.65 73.70 65.67
CA ASN A 96 -98.87 74.48 64.44
C ASN A 96 -98.12 75.82 64.43
N SER A 97 -97.11 76.01 65.29
CA SER A 97 -96.20 77.15 65.22
C SER A 97 -95.51 77.23 63.85
N VAL A 98 -95.66 78.36 63.16
CA VAL A 98 -95.06 78.63 61.86
C VAL A 98 -93.82 79.48 62.07
N ILE A 99 -92.67 78.82 62.18
CA ILE A 99 -91.39 79.51 62.40
C ILE A 99 -90.94 80.22 61.12
N THR A 100 -90.80 81.54 61.23
CA THR A 100 -90.24 82.43 60.20
C THR A 100 -88.81 82.81 60.56
N TYR A 101 -87.93 82.83 59.55
CA TYR A 101 -86.51 83.12 59.70
C TYR A 101 -86.16 84.45 59.04
N GLN A 102 -85.40 85.28 59.74
CA GLN A 102 -84.90 86.58 59.25
C GLN A 102 -83.44 86.81 59.66
N ILE A 103 -82.68 87.60 58.89
CA ILE A 103 -81.35 88.05 59.30
C ILE A 103 -81.54 89.36 60.07
N SER A 104 -81.26 89.35 61.38
CA SER A 104 -81.52 90.47 62.28
C SER A 104 -80.38 91.50 62.30
N SER A 105 -79.13 91.07 62.13
CA SER A 105 -77.98 91.98 62.01
C SER A 105 -76.78 91.35 61.29
N GLY A 106 -75.70 92.11 61.07
CA GLY A 106 -74.45 91.62 60.48
C GLY A 106 -74.42 91.47 58.96
N ASN A 107 -75.58 91.59 58.28
CA ASN A 107 -75.70 91.54 56.83
C ASN A 107 -75.29 92.86 56.15
N THR A 108 -74.02 93.21 56.25
CA THR A 108 -73.45 94.41 55.63
C THR A 108 -73.75 94.45 54.13
N ARG A 109 -74.27 95.59 53.67
CA ARG A 109 -74.69 95.83 52.27
C ARG A 109 -75.67 94.77 51.70
N ASN A 110 -76.46 94.10 52.54
CA ASN A 110 -77.47 93.10 52.16
C ASN A 110 -76.93 91.99 51.24
N ARG A 111 -75.74 91.46 51.51
CA ARG A 111 -75.11 90.41 50.69
C ARG A 111 -75.82 89.07 50.76
N PHE A 112 -76.50 88.77 51.86
CA PHE A 112 -77.22 87.52 52.06
C PHE A 112 -78.72 87.75 52.15
N SER A 113 -79.50 86.77 51.72
CA SER A 113 -80.93 86.66 51.98
C SER A 113 -81.20 85.37 52.73
N ILE A 114 -82.27 85.33 53.53
CA ILE A 114 -82.77 84.10 54.15
C ILE A 114 -84.20 83.87 53.67
N THR A 115 -84.51 82.63 53.29
CA THR A 115 -85.86 82.22 52.89
C THR A 115 -86.36 81.14 53.82
N SER A 116 -87.57 81.32 54.35
CA SER A 116 -88.20 80.32 55.23
C SER A 116 -88.79 79.20 54.39
N GLN A 117 -88.37 77.96 54.65
CA GLN A 117 -88.79 76.75 53.93
C GLN A 117 -89.21 75.68 54.93
N SER A 118 -89.89 74.62 54.47
CA SER A 118 -90.41 73.56 55.35
C SER A 118 -89.34 72.77 56.12
N GLY A 119 -88.06 72.91 55.78
CA GLY A 119 -86.92 72.33 56.50
C GLY A 119 -86.05 73.36 57.26
N GLY A 120 -86.47 74.63 57.35
CA GLY A 120 -85.70 75.71 58.01
C GLY A 120 -85.49 76.95 57.14
N GLY A 121 -84.66 77.86 57.62
CA GLY A 121 -84.22 79.05 56.89
C GLY A 121 -83.03 78.76 55.97
N LEU A 122 -83.21 78.80 54.65
CA LEU A 122 -82.10 78.72 53.70
C LEU A 122 -81.45 80.09 53.54
N ILE A 123 -80.17 80.22 53.89
CA ILE A 123 -79.36 81.41 53.61
C ILE A 123 -78.76 81.27 52.22
N SER A 124 -79.03 82.25 51.36
CA SER A 124 -78.53 82.34 49.99
C SER A 124 -77.81 83.67 49.75
N LEU A 125 -76.89 83.68 48.80
CA LEU A 125 -76.21 84.92 48.39
C LEU A 125 -77.16 85.79 47.56
N ALA A 126 -77.44 87.00 48.01
CA ALA A 126 -78.36 87.95 47.39
C ALA A 126 -77.66 88.97 46.46
N LEU A 127 -76.38 89.27 46.70
CA LEU A 127 -75.59 90.22 45.92
C LEU A 127 -74.12 89.76 45.84
N PRO A 128 -73.35 90.17 44.80
CA PRO A 128 -71.96 89.76 44.64
C PRO A 128 -71.07 90.12 45.85
N LEU A 129 -70.18 89.20 46.20
CA LEU A 129 -69.17 89.41 47.23
C LEU A 129 -67.95 90.18 46.67
N ASP A 130 -67.09 90.61 47.58
CA ASP A 130 -65.81 91.26 47.28
C ASP A 130 -64.88 90.98 48.48
N TYR A 131 -63.89 90.12 48.27
CA TYR A 131 -62.93 89.64 49.28
C TYR A 131 -61.99 90.76 49.75
N LYS A 132 -61.73 91.77 48.91
CA LYS A 132 -60.86 92.91 49.25
C LYS A 132 -61.58 93.91 50.15
N LEU A 133 -62.91 94.02 50.02
CA LEU A 133 -63.76 94.82 50.90
C LEU A 133 -64.07 94.11 52.23
N GLU A 134 -64.45 92.84 52.22
CA GLU A 134 -65.03 92.19 53.40
C GLU A 134 -64.83 90.67 53.41
N ARG A 135 -63.88 90.20 54.24
CA ARG A 135 -63.41 88.80 54.28
C ARG A 135 -64.26 87.87 55.14
N GLN A 136 -65.15 88.39 55.95
CA GLN A 136 -66.00 87.63 56.86
C GLN A 136 -67.28 88.39 57.14
N TYR A 137 -68.41 87.68 57.08
CA TYR A 137 -69.71 88.18 57.50
C TYR A 137 -70.15 87.40 58.74
N LEU A 138 -70.40 88.10 59.84
CA LEU A 138 -70.95 87.54 61.07
C LEU A 138 -72.43 87.92 61.14
N LEU A 139 -73.29 87.10 60.52
CA LEU A 139 -74.73 87.34 60.49
C LEU A 139 -75.35 86.92 61.82
N THR A 140 -76.19 87.77 62.40
CA THR A 140 -77.13 87.33 63.45
C THR A 140 -78.46 87.00 62.78
N ILE A 141 -78.98 85.81 63.02
CA ILE A 141 -80.26 85.34 62.52
C ILE A 141 -81.27 85.22 63.66
N ALA A 142 -82.54 85.41 63.35
CA ALA A 142 -83.66 85.25 64.28
C ALA A 142 -84.68 84.27 63.70
N ALA A 143 -85.22 83.40 64.56
CA ALA A 143 -86.34 82.52 64.29
C ALA A 143 -87.52 82.98 65.15
N SER A 144 -88.70 83.18 64.55
CA SER A 144 -89.89 83.72 65.25
C SER A 144 -91.19 83.06 64.79
N ASP A 145 -92.05 82.75 65.75
CA ASP A 145 -93.42 82.25 65.57
C ASP A 145 -94.45 83.37 65.25
N GLY A 146 -94.03 84.63 65.33
CA GLY A 146 -94.87 85.82 65.19
C GLY A 146 -95.08 86.64 66.47
N THR A 147 -94.76 86.10 67.66
CA THR A 147 -94.80 86.83 68.95
C THR A 147 -93.54 86.68 69.80
N ARG A 148 -92.84 85.54 69.71
CA ARG A 148 -91.58 85.24 70.39
C ARG A 148 -90.48 84.97 69.37
N GLN A 149 -89.22 85.06 69.80
CA GLN A 149 -88.06 84.81 68.94
C GLN A 149 -86.82 84.37 69.71
N ASP A 150 -85.97 83.57 69.07
CA ASP A 150 -84.59 83.25 69.48
C ASP A 150 -83.60 83.71 68.41
N THR A 151 -82.30 83.77 68.76
CA THR A 151 -81.23 84.21 67.86
C THR A 151 -80.00 83.30 67.88
N ALA A 152 -79.37 83.15 66.72
CA ALA A 152 -78.12 82.41 66.53
C ALA A 152 -77.15 83.19 65.62
N GLN A 153 -75.88 82.77 65.56
CA GLN A 153 -74.85 83.38 64.71
C GLN A 153 -74.48 82.51 63.50
N VAL A 154 -74.12 83.16 62.40
CA VAL A 154 -73.64 82.52 61.17
C VAL A 154 -72.38 83.23 60.67
N VAL A 155 -71.27 82.49 60.64
CA VAL A 155 -69.97 82.96 60.12
C VAL A 155 -69.81 82.55 58.66
N VAL A 156 -69.86 83.50 57.74
CA VAL A 156 -69.51 83.26 56.33
C VAL A 156 -68.13 83.86 56.06
N ASN A 157 -67.12 83.01 55.93
CA ASN A 157 -65.77 83.42 55.53
C ASN A 157 -65.71 83.55 54.00
N VAL A 158 -65.36 84.73 53.51
CA VAL A 158 -65.13 84.97 52.08
C VAL A 158 -63.69 84.64 51.73
N THR A 159 -63.48 83.89 50.65
CA THR A 159 -62.15 83.59 50.10
C THR A 159 -61.95 84.30 48.76
N ASP A 160 -60.68 84.58 48.44
CA ASP A 160 -60.27 85.11 47.13
C ASP A 160 -60.59 84.08 46.02
N ALA A 161 -60.80 84.55 44.80
CA ALA A 161 -61.14 83.69 43.68
C ALA A 161 -59.93 82.89 43.17
N ASN A 162 -60.10 81.59 42.99
CA ASN A 162 -59.11 80.75 42.29
C ASN A 162 -59.33 80.93 40.78
N THR A 163 -58.56 81.78 40.12
CA THR A 163 -58.80 82.23 38.74
C THR A 163 -57.94 81.52 37.71
N HIS A 164 -56.69 81.21 38.05
CA HIS A 164 -55.78 80.43 37.20
C HIS A 164 -55.92 78.93 37.53
N ARG A 165 -54.99 78.12 37.05
CA ARG A 165 -54.80 76.71 37.40
C ARG A 165 -53.31 76.41 37.28
N PRO A 166 -52.78 75.34 37.91
CA PRO A 166 -51.43 74.91 37.64
C PRO A 166 -51.30 74.54 36.16
N VAL A 167 -50.20 74.90 35.52
CA VAL A 167 -49.90 74.52 34.13
C VAL A 167 -48.51 73.90 34.08
N PHE A 168 -48.41 72.68 33.53
CA PHE A 168 -47.10 72.05 33.30
C PHE A 168 -46.33 72.74 32.17
N GLN A 169 -45.00 72.73 32.26
CA GLN A 169 -44.13 73.30 31.21
C GLN A 169 -44.21 72.53 29.87
N SER A 170 -44.67 71.28 29.90
CA SER A 170 -44.90 70.43 28.72
C SER A 170 -46.11 69.52 28.93
N SER A 171 -46.81 69.22 27.83
CA SER A 171 -47.91 68.24 27.80
C SER A 171 -47.44 66.78 27.80
N HIS A 172 -46.14 66.56 27.60
CA HIS A 172 -45.50 65.24 27.69
C HIS A 172 -44.03 65.40 28.11
N TYR A 173 -43.54 64.47 28.92
CA TYR A 173 -42.14 64.35 29.31
C TYR A 173 -41.66 62.94 28.94
N THR A 174 -40.49 62.82 28.32
CA THR A 174 -39.83 61.52 28.07
C THR A 174 -38.47 61.54 28.75
N VAL A 175 -38.12 60.46 29.46
CA VAL A 175 -36.85 60.30 30.17
C VAL A 175 -36.32 58.89 30.00
N ASN A 176 -35.00 58.75 29.82
CA ASN A 176 -34.33 57.46 29.80
C ASN A 176 -33.66 57.20 31.16
N ILE A 177 -33.81 55.99 31.68
CA ILE A 177 -33.13 55.51 32.89
C ILE A 177 -32.60 54.10 32.64
N ASN A 178 -31.35 53.84 33.02
CA ASN A 178 -30.82 52.48 33.03
C ASN A 178 -31.50 51.64 34.11
N GLU A 179 -31.66 50.34 33.89
CA GLU A 179 -32.22 49.45 34.91
C GLU A 179 -31.30 49.24 36.13
N ASP A 180 -29.98 49.31 35.91
CA ASP A 180 -28.91 49.18 36.92
C ASP A 180 -28.92 50.23 38.04
N ARG A 181 -29.93 51.11 38.07
CA ARG A 181 -30.01 52.23 39.00
C ARG A 181 -30.63 51.79 40.32
N PRO A 182 -29.95 52.04 41.45
CA PRO A 182 -30.44 51.60 42.75
C PRO A 182 -31.76 52.27 43.12
N VAL A 183 -32.56 51.57 43.93
CA VAL A 183 -33.80 52.07 44.51
C VAL A 183 -33.58 53.41 45.22
N GLY A 184 -34.48 54.37 44.98
CA GLY A 184 -34.40 55.73 45.48
C GLY A 184 -33.72 56.71 44.51
N THR A 185 -33.30 56.27 43.32
CA THR A 185 -32.80 57.15 42.26
C THR A 185 -33.91 58.11 41.81
N THR A 186 -33.60 59.41 41.73
CA THR A 186 -34.49 60.42 41.14
C THR A 186 -34.44 60.31 39.62
N VAL A 187 -35.57 59.97 39.00
CA VAL A 187 -35.70 59.79 37.54
C VAL A 187 -35.76 61.16 36.85
N VAL A 188 -36.68 62.02 37.32
CA VAL A 188 -36.92 63.37 36.79
C VAL A 188 -37.61 64.20 37.86
N VAL A 189 -37.48 65.53 37.76
CA VAL A 189 -38.26 66.49 38.56
C VAL A 189 -39.18 67.24 37.62
N ILE A 190 -40.48 67.03 37.75
CA ILE A 190 -41.50 67.71 36.93
C ILE A 190 -42.05 68.89 37.73
N SER A 191 -42.34 70.00 37.05
CA SER A 191 -42.91 71.18 37.68
C SER A 191 -44.03 71.80 36.86
N ALA A 192 -45.03 72.31 37.57
CA ALA A 192 -46.08 73.16 37.07
C ALA A 192 -45.95 74.56 37.71
N THR A 193 -46.58 75.55 37.08
CA THR A 193 -46.64 76.94 37.57
C THR A 193 -48.08 77.41 37.61
N ASP A 194 -48.45 78.14 38.66
CA ASP A 194 -49.74 78.82 38.79
C ASP A 194 -49.51 80.34 38.88
N GLU A 195 -50.42 81.13 38.32
CA GLU A 195 -50.33 82.60 38.28
C GLU A 195 -51.13 83.32 39.37
N ASP A 196 -51.91 82.58 40.19
CA ASP A 196 -52.57 83.13 41.38
C ASP A 196 -51.55 83.37 42.54
N THR A 197 -52.02 83.65 43.76
CA THR A 197 -51.13 83.90 44.91
C THR A 197 -51.61 83.22 46.20
N GLY A 198 -50.68 82.98 47.13
CA GLY A 198 -50.99 82.33 48.41
C GLY A 198 -51.39 80.87 48.22
N GLU A 199 -52.44 80.43 48.92
CA GLU A 199 -52.90 79.03 48.86
C GLU A 199 -53.48 78.64 47.49
N ASN A 200 -54.05 79.60 46.74
CA ASN A 200 -54.53 79.39 45.37
C ASN A 200 -53.36 79.08 44.39
N ALA A 201 -52.12 79.45 44.72
CA ALA A 201 -50.93 79.10 43.92
C ALA A 201 -50.12 77.92 44.50
N ARG A 202 -50.58 77.30 45.59
CA ARG A 202 -49.83 76.23 46.25
C ARG A 202 -50.11 74.89 45.57
N ILE A 203 -49.19 74.50 44.69
CA ILE A 203 -49.30 73.27 43.90
C ILE A 203 -48.94 72.04 44.74
N THR A 204 -49.79 71.01 44.65
CA THR A 204 -49.51 69.65 45.13
C THR A 204 -49.46 68.70 43.92
N TYR A 205 -48.40 67.90 43.81
CA TYR A 205 -48.24 66.89 42.75
C TYR A 205 -48.77 65.53 43.20
N LEU A 206 -49.52 64.86 42.32
CA LEU A 206 -50.03 63.51 42.53
C LEU A 206 -49.78 62.65 41.28
N MET A 207 -49.61 61.36 41.48
CA MET A 207 -49.65 60.35 40.42
C MET A 207 -51.05 59.72 40.46
N GLU A 208 -51.75 59.64 39.33
CA GLU A 208 -53.13 59.13 39.30
C GLU A 208 -53.15 57.60 39.48
N ASP A 209 -52.28 56.90 38.75
CA ASP A 209 -52.10 55.46 38.85
C ASP A 209 -50.99 55.11 39.86
N SER A 210 -51.26 54.16 40.76
CA SER A 210 -50.25 53.66 41.71
C SER A 210 -49.39 52.58 41.06
N ILE A 211 -48.33 52.99 40.36
CA ILE A 211 -47.34 52.08 39.76
C ILE A 211 -46.24 51.78 40.80
N PRO A 212 -46.05 50.53 41.25
CA PRO A 212 -45.26 50.22 42.44
C PRO A 212 -43.76 50.52 42.31
N GLN A 213 -43.23 50.58 41.08
CA GLN A 213 -41.85 50.94 40.77
C GLN A 213 -41.54 52.43 41.03
N PHE A 214 -42.53 53.32 41.06
CA PHE A 214 -42.32 54.77 41.12
C PHE A 214 -43.17 55.48 42.16
N ARG A 215 -42.64 56.58 42.70
CA ARG A 215 -43.40 57.51 43.55
C ARG A 215 -43.03 58.94 43.22
N ILE A 216 -43.99 59.86 43.34
CA ILE A 216 -43.78 61.30 43.20
C ILE A 216 -43.81 61.99 44.56
N ALA A 217 -42.87 62.90 44.81
CA ALA A 217 -42.85 63.74 46.00
C ALA A 217 -43.85 64.91 45.86
N PRO A 218 -44.87 65.03 46.73
CA PRO A 218 -46.02 65.92 46.49
C PRO A 218 -45.71 67.41 46.52
N GLU A 219 -44.62 67.82 47.19
CA GLU A 219 -44.21 69.22 47.33
C GLU A 219 -43.12 69.64 46.32
N THR A 220 -42.44 68.68 45.68
CA THR A 220 -41.27 68.97 44.82
C THR A 220 -41.40 68.43 43.39
N GLY A 221 -42.37 67.57 43.10
CA GLY A 221 -42.55 66.96 41.77
C GLY A 221 -41.44 65.99 41.37
N ALA A 222 -40.57 65.59 42.31
CA ALA A 222 -39.51 64.62 42.07
C ALA A 222 -40.07 63.20 41.99
N VAL A 223 -39.90 62.54 40.84
CA VAL A 223 -40.24 61.13 40.63
C VAL A 223 -39.02 60.28 41.00
N THR A 224 -39.19 59.31 41.89
CA THR A 224 -38.12 58.44 42.40
C THR A 224 -38.47 56.97 42.24
N THR A 225 -37.47 56.12 41.99
CA THR A 225 -37.65 54.66 41.99
C THR A 225 -37.93 54.14 43.40
N GLN A 226 -38.85 53.20 43.52
CA GLN A 226 -39.26 52.53 44.76
C GLN A 226 -38.98 51.01 44.73
N MET A 227 -38.84 50.45 43.54
CA MET A 227 -38.36 49.08 43.31
C MET A 227 -37.21 49.12 42.29
N GLU A 228 -36.50 48.00 42.15
CA GLU A 228 -35.55 47.78 41.06
C GLU A 228 -36.31 47.78 39.72
N LEU A 229 -35.64 48.21 38.66
CA LEU A 229 -36.16 48.17 37.29
C LEU A 229 -35.53 46.98 36.58
N ASP A 230 -36.27 46.42 35.63
CA ASP A 230 -35.91 45.24 34.85
C ASP A 230 -36.44 45.49 33.43
N TYR A 231 -35.54 45.52 32.44
CA TYR A 231 -35.84 45.80 31.04
C TYR A 231 -36.51 44.60 30.37
N GLU A 232 -36.07 43.37 30.69
CA GLU A 232 -36.63 42.12 30.16
C GLU A 232 -38.10 41.92 30.54
N ASP A 233 -38.50 42.37 31.73
CA ASP A 233 -39.88 42.37 32.21
C ASP A 233 -40.68 43.57 31.67
N GLN A 234 -40.15 44.80 31.71
CA GLN A 234 -40.89 45.99 31.22
C GLN A 234 -40.01 47.16 30.73
N VAL A 235 -39.89 47.26 29.40
CA VAL A 235 -39.11 48.28 28.68
C VAL A 235 -39.56 49.75 28.83
N SER A 236 -40.81 50.02 29.21
CA SER A 236 -41.28 51.40 29.43
C SER A 236 -42.49 51.51 30.36
N TYR A 237 -42.61 52.69 30.99
CA TYR A 237 -43.71 53.04 31.90
C TYR A 237 -44.30 54.40 31.50
N THR A 238 -45.62 54.54 31.55
CA THR A 238 -46.30 55.83 31.35
C THR A 238 -47.00 56.23 32.64
N LEU A 239 -46.60 57.35 33.23
CA LEU A 239 -47.16 57.87 34.49
C LEU A 239 -48.04 59.09 34.20
N ALA A 240 -49.31 59.06 34.60
CA ALA A 240 -50.18 60.24 34.61
C ALA A 240 -49.89 61.05 35.89
N ILE A 241 -49.43 62.30 35.72
CA ILE A 241 -49.03 63.18 36.82
C ILE A 241 -49.92 64.42 36.80
N THR A 242 -50.66 64.62 37.89
CA THR A 242 -51.63 65.70 38.05
C THR A 242 -51.11 66.70 39.08
N ALA A 243 -51.00 67.96 38.66
CA ALA A 243 -50.71 69.09 39.52
C ALA A 243 -52.04 69.78 39.87
N ARG A 244 -52.35 69.91 41.16
CA ARG A 244 -53.53 70.64 41.64
C ARG A 244 -53.14 71.78 42.54
N ASP A 245 -53.89 72.87 42.47
CA ASP A 245 -53.82 73.94 43.46
C ASP A 245 -54.58 73.57 44.75
N ASN A 246 -54.48 74.44 45.76
CA ASN A 246 -55.27 74.35 46.99
C ASN A 246 -56.40 75.42 47.04
N GLY A 247 -56.82 75.94 45.89
CA GLY A 247 -57.91 76.91 45.76
C GLY A 247 -59.30 76.31 45.98
N ILE A 248 -60.34 77.17 45.96
CA ILE A 248 -61.74 76.77 46.10
C ILE A 248 -62.59 77.40 44.98
N PRO A 249 -63.09 76.63 43.99
CA PRO A 249 -62.82 75.21 43.77
C PRO A 249 -61.36 74.95 43.39
N GLN A 250 -60.85 73.75 43.72
CA GLN A 250 -59.52 73.33 43.26
C GLN A 250 -59.53 73.17 41.74
N LYS A 251 -58.45 73.62 41.08
CA LYS A 251 -58.19 73.30 39.67
C LYS A 251 -56.92 72.51 39.54
N SER A 252 -56.80 71.83 38.41
CA SER A 252 -55.69 70.94 38.12
C SER A 252 -55.40 70.87 36.63
N ASP A 253 -54.19 70.42 36.33
CA ASP A 253 -53.72 70.06 35.00
C ASP A 253 -53.00 68.71 35.10
N THR A 254 -52.94 67.97 34.00
CA THR A 254 -52.41 66.60 33.97
C THR A 254 -51.46 66.45 32.79
N THR A 255 -50.26 65.93 33.06
CA THR A 255 -49.23 65.64 32.06
C THR A 255 -48.83 64.17 32.12
N TYR A 256 -48.30 63.65 31.01
CA TYR A 256 -47.81 62.28 30.92
C TYR A 256 -46.29 62.24 30.95
N LEU A 257 -45.73 61.38 31.82
CA LEU A 257 -44.31 61.06 31.86
C LEU A 257 -44.09 59.64 31.31
N GLU A 258 -43.42 59.55 30.17
CA GLU A 258 -42.90 58.32 29.61
C GLU A 258 -41.48 58.07 30.13
N ILE A 259 -41.30 56.98 30.88
CA ILE A 259 -40.02 56.50 31.34
C ILE A 259 -39.62 55.35 30.43
N LEU A 260 -38.55 55.53 29.67
CA LEU A 260 -37.94 54.51 28.82
C LEU A 260 -36.82 53.83 29.61
N VAL A 261 -36.99 52.55 29.91
CA VAL A 261 -35.93 51.76 30.53
C VAL A 261 -34.85 51.50 29.47
N SER A 262 -33.59 51.65 29.86
CA SER A 262 -32.43 51.43 29.00
C SER A 262 -31.69 50.19 29.47
N ASP A 263 -31.77 49.18 28.63
CA ASP A 263 -31.08 47.89 28.67
C ASP A 263 -29.59 47.98 29.05
N VAL A 264 -29.17 47.14 29.99
CA VAL A 264 -27.81 46.95 30.49
C VAL A 264 -27.44 45.49 30.29
N ASN A 265 -26.16 45.18 30.05
CA ASN A 265 -25.72 43.80 29.79
C ASN A 265 -25.72 42.97 31.09
N ASP A 266 -26.89 42.52 31.52
CA ASP A 266 -27.28 42.03 32.84
C ASP A 266 -27.54 40.51 32.85
N ASN A 267 -28.05 39.96 31.75
CA ASN A 267 -28.08 38.51 31.50
C ASN A 267 -26.75 38.03 30.90
N ALA A 268 -26.68 36.76 30.51
CA ALA A 268 -25.55 36.16 29.82
C ALA A 268 -26.05 35.08 28.84
N PRO A 269 -25.33 34.79 27.74
CA PRO A 269 -25.84 33.87 26.74
C PRO A 269 -26.07 32.46 27.31
N GLN A 270 -27.23 31.86 27.12
CA GLN A 270 -27.55 30.51 27.60
C GLN A 270 -27.69 29.52 26.42
N PHE A 271 -26.91 28.45 26.42
CA PHE A 271 -27.04 27.37 25.44
C PHE A 271 -28.36 26.59 25.61
N LEU A 272 -28.94 26.14 24.50
CA LEU A 272 -30.18 25.36 24.49
C LEU A 272 -30.01 23.92 25.03
N ARG A 273 -28.77 23.48 25.29
CA ARG A 273 -28.40 22.17 25.83
C ARG A 273 -27.12 22.28 26.65
N ASP A 274 -26.99 21.42 27.66
CA ASP A 274 -25.80 21.35 28.53
C ASP A 274 -24.56 20.80 27.80
N SER A 275 -24.76 19.96 26.77
CA SER A 275 -23.71 19.46 25.88
C SER A 275 -24.25 19.12 24.49
N TYR A 276 -23.34 19.03 23.52
CA TYR A 276 -23.64 18.64 22.14
C TYR A 276 -22.78 17.44 21.72
N GLN A 277 -23.36 16.53 20.95
CA GLN A 277 -22.68 15.37 20.40
C GLN A 277 -22.92 15.32 18.89
N GLY A 278 -21.90 14.96 18.13
CA GLY A 278 -22.00 14.70 16.69
C GLY A 278 -20.96 13.70 16.23
N SER A 279 -21.13 13.22 15.00
CA SER A 279 -20.23 12.27 14.38
C SER A 279 -19.95 12.65 12.93
N ILE A 280 -18.75 12.35 12.45
CA ILE A 280 -18.32 12.67 11.09
C ILE A 280 -17.27 11.66 10.60
N TYR A 281 -17.35 11.24 9.34
CA TYR A 281 -16.33 10.39 8.74
C TYR A 281 -15.00 11.14 8.58
N GLU A 282 -13.88 10.43 8.61
CA GLU A 282 -12.55 11.05 8.46
C GLU A 282 -12.21 11.50 7.04
N ASP A 283 -12.73 10.80 6.03
CA ASP A 283 -12.49 11.05 4.60
C ASP A 283 -13.11 12.37 4.09
N VAL A 284 -13.89 13.05 4.93
CA VAL A 284 -14.60 14.27 4.55
C VAL A 284 -13.64 15.41 4.16
N PRO A 285 -14.03 16.24 3.17
CA PRO A 285 -13.26 17.43 2.86
C PRO A 285 -13.28 18.43 4.02
N THR A 286 -12.30 19.32 4.05
CA THR A 286 -12.29 20.46 4.98
C THR A 286 -13.49 21.39 4.74
N PHE A 287 -13.89 22.13 5.78
CA PHE A 287 -15.12 22.93 5.85
C PHE A 287 -16.45 22.15 5.83
N THR A 288 -16.41 20.83 5.99
CA THR A 288 -17.63 20.01 6.19
C THR A 288 -18.27 20.33 7.54
N SER A 289 -19.60 20.43 7.58
CA SER A 289 -20.35 20.78 8.80
C SER A 289 -20.65 19.54 9.63
N VAL A 290 -20.31 19.57 10.91
CA VAL A 290 -20.47 18.45 11.86
C VAL A 290 -21.81 18.57 12.60
N LEU A 291 -22.01 19.69 13.29
CA LEU A 291 -23.18 19.97 14.12
C LEU A 291 -23.35 21.48 14.27
N GLN A 292 -24.48 21.90 14.84
CA GLN A 292 -24.76 23.29 15.17
C GLN A 292 -25.08 23.43 16.65
N VAL A 293 -24.35 24.30 17.35
CA VAL A 293 -24.71 24.75 18.71
C VAL A 293 -25.55 26.01 18.63
N SER A 294 -26.36 26.26 19.66
CA SER A 294 -27.21 27.44 19.71
C SER A 294 -27.39 27.91 21.15
N ALA A 295 -27.28 29.22 21.35
CA ALA A 295 -27.53 29.91 22.59
C ALA A 295 -28.41 31.15 22.36
N THR A 296 -29.13 31.55 23.40
CA THR A 296 -30.02 32.72 23.45
C THR A 296 -29.61 33.60 24.61
N ASP A 297 -29.60 34.90 24.40
CA ASP A 297 -29.49 35.89 25.48
C ASP A 297 -30.86 36.58 25.65
N ARG A 298 -31.12 37.14 26.83
CA ARG A 298 -32.38 37.81 27.17
C ARG A 298 -32.32 39.33 26.95
N ASP A 299 -31.13 39.91 27.12
CA ASP A 299 -30.84 41.32 26.87
C ASP A 299 -31.18 41.72 25.42
N SER A 300 -31.16 43.02 25.13
CA SER A 300 -31.57 43.61 23.85
C SER A 300 -30.40 44.13 23.00
N GLY A 301 -30.69 44.43 21.73
CA GLY A 301 -29.77 45.14 20.83
C GLY A 301 -28.41 44.46 20.59
N LEU A 302 -27.36 44.98 21.24
CA LEU A 302 -26.00 44.41 21.21
C LEU A 302 -25.70 43.53 22.43
N ASN A 303 -26.33 43.81 23.56
CA ASN A 303 -26.23 43.01 24.77
C ASN A 303 -26.87 41.63 24.50
N GLY A 304 -28.05 41.60 23.89
CA GLY A 304 -28.70 40.36 23.43
C GLY A 304 -28.00 39.57 22.31
N ARG A 305 -26.91 40.09 21.72
CA ARG A 305 -26.41 39.59 20.42
C ARG A 305 -25.27 38.59 20.57
N VAL A 306 -25.65 37.32 20.68
CA VAL A 306 -24.75 36.17 20.78
C VAL A 306 -23.86 35.96 19.54
N PHE A 307 -22.59 35.66 19.80
CA PHE A 307 -21.60 35.12 18.86
C PHE A 307 -20.92 33.88 19.46
N TYR A 308 -20.45 32.98 18.61
CA TYR A 308 -19.79 31.73 19.02
C TYR A 308 -18.29 31.76 18.74
N THR A 309 -17.48 31.18 19.63
CA THR A 309 -16.02 31.07 19.47
C THR A 309 -15.46 29.88 20.24
N PHE A 310 -14.34 29.32 19.78
CA PHE A 310 -13.43 28.53 20.63
C PHE A 310 -12.39 29.47 21.29
N GLN A 311 -11.68 29.00 22.31
CA GLN A 311 -10.51 29.70 22.88
C GLN A 311 -9.37 28.72 23.18
N GLY A 312 -8.11 29.14 23.00
CA GLY A 312 -6.96 28.52 23.66
C GLY A 312 -6.71 27.02 23.43
N GLY A 313 -7.05 26.47 22.26
CA GLY A 313 -6.89 25.04 21.94
C GLY A 313 -8.15 24.19 22.15
N ASP A 314 -9.24 24.79 22.67
CA ASP A 314 -10.56 24.15 22.80
C ASP A 314 -11.23 23.80 21.45
N ASP A 315 -10.54 24.04 20.33
CA ASP A 315 -10.92 23.73 18.94
C ASP A 315 -10.32 22.41 18.41
N GLY A 316 -9.67 21.62 19.28
CA GLY A 316 -9.03 20.36 18.91
C GLY A 316 -7.76 20.60 18.11
N ASP A 317 -6.80 21.34 18.70
CA ASP A 317 -5.53 21.74 18.08
C ASP A 317 -5.66 22.43 16.69
N GLY A 318 -6.80 23.08 16.47
CA GLY A 318 -7.15 23.76 15.22
C GLY A 318 -7.67 22.85 14.10
N ASP A 319 -8.14 21.64 14.43
CA ASP A 319 -8.78 20.75 13.46
C ASP A 319 -10.25 21.12 13.20
N PHE A 320 -10.89 21.86 14.11
CA PHE A 320 -12.25 22.38 13.97
C PHE A 320 -12.31 23.91 13.97
N ILE A 321 -13.40 24.45 13.43
CA ILE A 321 -13.75 25.88 13.48
C ILE A 321 -15.24 26.04 13.73
N ILE A 322 -15.63 27.06 14.51
CA ILE A 322 -17.03 27.40 14.73
C ILE A 322 -17.38 28.71 14.01
N GLU A 323 -18.46 28.69 13.24
CA GLU A 323 -18.94 29.88 12.53
C GLU A 323 -19.62 30.84 13.52
N SER A 324 -19.08 32.05 13.64
CA SER A 324 -19.34 32.93 14.79
C SER A 324 -20.76 33.47 14.90
N THR A 325 -21.58 33.42 13.84
CA THR A 325 -22.98 33.86 13.85
C THR A 325 -23.99 32.72 13.83
N SER A 326 -23.63 31.56 13.27
CA SER A 326 -24.56 30.42 13.11
C SER A 326 -24.39 29.36 14.20
N GLY A 327 -23.21 29.28 14.83
CA GLY A 327 -22.87 28.20 15.76
C GLY A 327 -22.57 26.86 15.07
N ILE A 328 -22.42 26.83 13.74
CA ILE A 328 -22.07 25.61 13.01
C ILE A 328 -20.58 25.30 13.24
N VAL A 329 -20.30 24.13 13.79
CA VAL A 329 -18.96 23.56 13.91
C VAL A 329 -18.62 22.84 12.60
N ARG A 330 -17.45 23.15 12.05
CA ARG A 330 -16.93 22.59 10.79
C ARG A 330 -15.52 22.03 10.99
N THR A 331 -15.13 21.10 10.13
CA THR A 331 -13.72 20.70 9.98
C THR A 331 -12.92 21.85 9.38
N LEU A 332 -11.69 22.07 9.85
CA LEU A 332 -10.72 23.01 9.30
C LEU A 332 -9.53 22.28 8.67
N ARG A 333 -9.15 21.13 9.24
CA ARG A 333 -8.17 20.18 8.68
C ARG A 333 -8.85 18.86 8.30
N ARG A 334 -8.07 17.96 7.67
CA ARG A 334 -8.49 16.56 7.52
C ARG A 334 -8.42 15.89 8.88
N LEU A 335 -9.36 14.99 9.14
CA LEU A 335 -9.36 14.15 10.33
C LEU A 335 -8.68 12.82 9.99
N ASP A 336 -8.31 12.09 11.03
CA ASP A 336 -7.58 10.82 11.02
C ASP A 336 -8.01 10.12 12.32
N ARG A 337 -8.80 9.05 12.20
CA ARG A 337 -9.45 8.37 13.31
C ARG A 337 -8.44 7.49 14.06
N GLU A 338 -7.46 6.92 13.38
CA GLU A 338 -6.38 6.11 13.95
C GLU A 338 -5.52 6.95 14.91
N ASN A 339 -5.35 8.24 14.61
CA ASN A 339 -4.68 9.21 15.48
C ASN A 339 -5.62 9.77 16.57
N VAL A 340 -6.81 10.28 16.20
CA VAL A 340 -7.76 10.90 17.15
C VAL A 340 -9.21 10.48 16.86
N PRO A 341 -9.73 9.40 17.48
CA PRO A 341 -11.09 8.91 17.23
C PRO A 341 -12.19 9.76 17.90
N LEU A 342 -11.82 10.61 18.87
CA LEU A 342 -12.76 11.35 19.69
C LEU A 342 -12.20 12.71 20.12
N TYR A 343 -12.83 13.78 19.64
CA TYR A 343 -12.50 15.15 20.03
C TYR A 343 -13.45 15.66 21.11
N SER A 344 -12.87 16.27 22.16
CA SER A 344 -13.58 16.99 23.21
C SER A 344 -13.31 18.49 23.05
N LEU A 345 -14.26 19.20 22.44
CA LEU A 345 -14.16 20.62 22.13
C LEU A 345 -14.94 21.45 23.15
N ARG A 346 -14.58 22.72 23.33
CA ARG A 346 -15.27 23.63 24.27
C ARG A 346 -15.56 24.98 23.65
N ALA A 347 -16.79 25.14 23.16
CA ALA A 347 -17.25 26.39 22.58
C ALA A 347 -17.72 27.38 23.66
N PHE A 348 -17.67 28.66 23.33
CA PHE A 348 -18.21 29.75 24.13
C PHE A 348 -19.26 30.51 23.32
N ALA A 349 -20.41 30.79 23.95
CA ALA A 349 -21.33 31.83 23.51
C ALA A 349 -20.95 33.13 24.22
N VAL A 350 -20.86 34.23 23.47
CA VAL A 350 -20.38 35.53 23.94
C VAL A 350 -21.30 36.62 23.39
N ASP A 351 -21.76 37.53 24.25
CA ASP A 351 -22.55 38.68 23.83
C ASP A 351 -21.70 39.79 23.15
N LYS A 352 -22.31 40.95 22.89
CA LYS A 352 -21.59 42.19 22.50
C LYS A 352 -21.82 43.36 23.45
N GLY A 353 -22.19 43.08 24.69
CA GLY A 353 -22.27 44.10 25.73
C GLY A 353 -20.91 44.57 26.23
N VAL A 354 -20.93 45.53 27.14
CA VAL A 354 -19.72 46.11 27.74
C VAL A 354 -19.94 46.25 29.26
N PRO A 355 -19.32 45.40 30.10
CA PRO A 355 -18.41 44.30 29.76
C PRO A 355 -19.14 43.10 29.16
N ALA A 356 -18.52 42.46 28.15
CA ALA A 356 -19.11 41.29 27.51
C ALA A 356 -19.03 40.04 28.41
N LYS A 357 -20.14 39.31 28.51
CA LYS A 357 -20.25 38.05 29.24
C LYS A 357 -20.19 36.87 28.28
N ARG A 358 -19.95 35.70 28.86
CA ARG A 358 -19.77 34.44 28.12
C ARG A 358 -20.21 33.24 28.94
N THR A 359 -20.63 32.20 28.25
CA THR A 359 -20.84 30.86 28.84
C THR A 359 -20.13 29.80 28.00
N PRO A 360 -19.55 28.77 28.63
CA PRO A 360 -18.97 27.62 27.93
C PRO A 360 -20.01 26.52 27.68
N VAL A 361 -19.79 25.69 26.66
CA VAL A 361 -20.46 24.40 26.46
C VAL A 361 -19.47 23.34 25.98
N GLU A 362 -19.67 22.09 26.40
CA GLU A 362 -18.87 20.96 25.94
C GLU A 362 -19.49 20.34 24.67
N ILE A 363 -18.64 20.04 23.70
CA ILE A 363 -19.01 19.45 22.42
C ILE A 363 -18.13 18.22 22.18
N GLN A 364 -18.75 17.07 21.99
CA GLN A 364 -18.06 15.82 21.71
C GLN A 364 -18.25 15.44 20.24
N VAL A 365 -17.15 15.25 19.50
CA VAL A 365 -17.16 14.83 18.10
C VAL A 365 -16.49 13.48 17.96
N THR A 366 -17.27 12.46 17.60
CA THR A 366 -16.75 11.12 17.28
C THR A 366 -16.37 11.07 15.80
N VAL A 367 -15.12 10.69 15.51
CA VAL A 367 -14.70 10.41 14.13
C VAL A 367 -15.18 8.99 13.77
N LEU A 368 -15.77 8.85 12.59
CA LEU A 368 -16.26 7.58 12.06
C LEU A 368 -15.27 7.01 11.04
N ASP A 369 -14.99 5.73 11.24
CA ASP A 369 -14.05 4.92 10.49
C ASP A 369 -14.36 4.80 8.98
N VAL A 370 -13.32 4.90 8.17
CA VAL A 370 -13.31 4.63 6.73
C VAL A 370 -12.15 3.68 6.42
N ASN A 371 -12.41 2.63 5.64
CA ASN A 371 -11.38 1.66 5.23
C ASN A 371 -10.35 2.31 4.29
N ASP A 372 -9.28 2.86 4.86
CA ASP A 372 -8.19 3.51 4.12
C ASP A 372 -6.79 2.98 4.44
N ASN A 373 -6.63 2.17 5.51
CA ASN A 373 -5.39 1.47 5.82
C ASN A 373 -5.41 0.00 5.36
N PRO A 374 -4.46 -0.46 4.54
CA PRO A 374 -4.32 -1.88 4.23
C PRO A 374 -3.80 -2.67 5.44
N PRO A 375 -4.06 -3.99 5.52
CA PRO A 375 -3.60 -4.79 6.66
C PRO A 375 -2.09 -5.02 6.50
N VAL A 376 -1.28 -4.86 7.55
CA VAL A 376 0.19 -4.90 7.46
C VAL A 376 0.74 -6.13 8.17
N PHE A 377 1.53 -6.95 7.46
CA PHE A 377 2.30 -8.05 8.07
C PHE A 377 3.47 -7.50 8.90
N GLU A 378 3.88 -8.21 9.97
CA GLU A 378 5.07 -7.82 10.74
C GLU A 378 6.38 -7.78 9.90
N ARG A 379 6.42 -8.52 8.79
CA ARG A 379 7.58 -8.68 7.90
C ARG A 379 7.12 -8.93 6.46
N ASP A 380 7.92 -8.48 5.51
CA ASP A 380 7.73 -8.78 4.08
C ASP A 380 8.07 -10.25 3.74
N GLU A 381 8.98 -10.86 4.51
CA GLU A 381 9.47 -12.23 4.33
C GLU A 381 9.48 -13.00 5.68
N PHE A 382 8.99 -14.25 5.64
CA PHE A 382 8.95 -15.16 6.79
C PHE A 382 9.76 -16.43 6.52
N ASP A 383 10.91 -16.58 7.19
CA ASP A 383 11.66 -17.83 7.24
C ASP A 383 11.12 -18.76 8.33
N ILE A 384 10.61 -19.93 7.93
CA ILE A 384 10.08 -20.98 8.81
C ILE A 384 10.96 -22.21 8.62
N PHE A 385 11.43 -22.79 9.72
CA PHE A 385 12.22 -24.04 9.70
C PHE A 385 11.38 -25.19 10.25
N VAL A 386 11.24 -26.26 9.48
CA VAL A 386 10.46 -27.45 9.84
C VAL A 386 11.36 -28.66 9.70
N GLU A 387 11.39 -29.54 10.70
CA GLU A 387 12.08 -30.83 10.57
C GLU A 387 11.31 -31.69 9.56
N GLU A 388 11.99 -32.37 8.65
CA GLU A 388 11.32 -33.32 7.76
C GLU A 388 10.76 -34.53 8.52
N ASN A 389 10.00 -35.39 7.83
CA ASN A 389 9.24 -36.49 8.46
C ASN A 389 8.27 -36.02 9.58
N SER A 390 7.99 -34.71 9.65
CA SER A 390 7.00 -34.11 10.55
C SER A 390 5.59 -34.65 10.26
N PRO A 391 4.75 -34.87 11.29
CA PRO A 391 3.43 -35.45 11.10
C PRO A 391 2.49 -34.53 10.30
N ILE A 392 1.72 -35.13 9.38
CA ILE A 392 0.64 -34.46 8.65
C ILE A 392 -0.32 -33.78 9.65
N GLY A 393 -0.68 -32.53 9.37
CA GLY A 393 -1.51 -31.68 10.23
C GLY A 393 -0.72 -30.83 11.24
N LEU A 394 0.62 -30.86 11.22
CA LEU A 394 1.45 -29.96 12.02
C LEU A 394 1.23 -28.50 11.61
N VAL A 395 0.98 -27.62 12.60
CA VAL A 395 1.06 -26.17 12.43
C VAL A 395 2.53 -25.78 12.37
N VAL A 396 3.01 -25.36 11.21
CA VAL A 396 4.43 -25.02 10.97
C VAL A 396 4.75 -23.58 11.40
N ALA A 397 3.79 -22.67 11.30
CA ALA A 397 3.90 -21.29 11.78
C ALA A 397 2.53 -20.64 11.94
N ARG A 398 2.51 -19.45 12.54
CA ARG A 398 1.35 -18.55 12.52
C ARG A 398 1.78 -17.22 11.93
N ILE A 399 1.12 -16.82 10.85
CA ILE A 399 1.41 -15.60 10.09
C ILE A 399 0.32 -14.60 10.41
N THR A 400 0.69 -13.46 11.00
CA THR A 400 -0.25 -12.42 11.42
C THR A 400 0.03 -11.10 10.73
N ALA A 401 -1.05 -10.40 10.41
CA ALA A 401 -1.07 -9.00 10.02
C ALA A 401 -1.91 -8.20 11.04
N THR A 402 -1.70 -6.89 11.06
CA THR A 402 -2.44 -5.92 11.87
C THR A 402 -3.02 -4.85 10.98
N ASP A 403 -4.27 -4.47 11.24
CA ASP A 403 -5.00 -3.44 10.51
C ASP A 403 -5.52 -2.43 11.56
N PRO A 404 -5.27 -1.12 11.40
CA PRO A 404 -5.55 -0.13 12.44
C PRO A 404 -7.00 0.37 12.43
N ASP A 405 -7.78 0.09 11.38
CA ASP A 405 -9.17 0.52 11.20
C ASP A 405 -10.13 -0.12 12.24
N GLU A 406 -11.44 0.11 12.13
CA GLU A 406 -12.44 -0.36 13.10
C GLU A 406 -13.41 -1.43 12.57
N GLY A 407 -13.77 -2.37 13.45
CA GLY A 407 -14.87 -3.29 13.23
C GLY A 407 -14.67 -4.23 12.04
N THR A 408 -15.46 -4.05 10.98
CA THR A 408 -15.35 -4.85 9.75
C THR A 408 -14.22 -4.40 8.84
N ASN A 409 -13.72 -3.18 9.00
CA ASN A 409 -12.66 -2.66 8.16
C ASN A 409 -11.34 -3.32 8.56
N ALA A 410 -11.00 -3.34 9.86
CA ALA A 410 -9.89 -4.15 10.37
C ALA A 410 -10.13 -5.67 10.45
N GLN A 411 -11.18 -6.22 9.81
CA GLN A 411 -11.40 -7.68 9.80
C GLN A 411 -10.54 -8.36 8.72
N ILE A 412 -9.37 -8.83 9.12
CA ILE A 412 -8.40 -9.48 8.24
C ILE A 412 -8.82 -10.92 7.90
N MET A 413 -8.76 -11.26 6.61
CA MET A 413 -8.80 -12.63 6.08
C MET A 413 -7.48 -12.99 5.40
N TYR A 414 -6.98 -14.20 5.68
CA TYR A 414 -5.72 -14.72 5.12
C TYR A 414 -5.96 -15.73 3.99
N GLN A 415 -5.09 -15.73 2.98
CA GLN A 415 -5.08 -16.74 1.92
C GLN A 415 -3.69 -16.94 1.33
N ILE A 416 -3.41 -18.12 0.79
CA ILE A 416 -2.22 -18.37 -0.05
C ILE A 416 -2.59 -18.06 -1.50
N VAL A 417 -1.85 -17.17 -2.17
CA VAL A 417 -2.17 -16.73 -3.55
C VAL A 417 -1.25 -17.35 -4.60
N GLU A 418 0.00 -17.66 -4.26
CA GLU A 418 1.00 -18.18 -5.22
C GLU A 418 1.96 -19.19 -4.56
N GLY A 419 2.64 -20.02 -5.36
CA GLY A 419 3.76 -20.90 -4.94
C GLY A 419 3.39 -22.25 -4.29
N ASN A 420 2.24 -22.37 -3.64
CA ASN A 420 1.79 -23.60 -2.97
C ASN A 420 1.21 -24.66 -3.92
N ILE A 421 2.05 -25.19 -4.82
CA ILE A 421 1.70 -26.29 -5.73
C ILE A 421 2.56 -27.52 -5.36
N PRO A 422 1.99 -28.71 -5.10
CA PRO A 422 0.57 -29.10 -5.24
C PRO A 422 -0.23 -29.05 -3.91
N GLU A 423 -0.51 -27.86 -3.37
CA GLU A 423 -1.33 -27.67 -2.15
C GLU A 423 -0.80 -28.40 -0.90
N VAL A 424 0.52 -28.37 -0.70
CA VAL A 424 1.21 -29.00 0.44
C VAL A 424 0.90 -28.30 1.77
N PHE A 425 0.57 -27.01 1.74
CA PHE A 425 0.22 -26.23 2.92
C PHE A 425 -1.20 -25.69 2.88
N GLN A 426 -1.81 -25.50 4.05
CA GLN A 426 -3.08 -24.78 4.22
C GLN A 426 -2.88 -23.65 5.23
N LEU A 427 -3.34 -22.45 4.87
CA LEU A 427 -3.39 -21.29 5.75
C LEU A 427 -4.81 -21.11 6.25
N ASP A 428 -5.02 -21.06 7.56
CA ASP A 428 -6.34 -20.76 8.12
C ASP A 428 -6.73 -19.30 7.87
N ILE A 429 -7.97 -19.12 7.40
CA ILE A 429 -8.47 -17.84 6.91
C ILE A 429 -8.66 -16.77 8.00
N PHE A 430 -8.71 -17.15 9.28
CA PHE A 430 -8.92 -16.22 10.41
C PHE A 430 -7.79 -16.24 11.44
N SER A 431 -7.19 -17.40 11.74
CA SER A 431 -6.11 -17.51 12.74
C SER A 431 -4.73 -17.18 12.17
N GLY A 432 -4.55 -17.32 10.85
CA GLY A 432 -3.25 -17.21 10.19
C GLY A 432 -2.33 -18.42 10.41
N GLU A 433 -2.84 -19.54 10.94
CA GLU A 433 -2.05 -20.76 11.14
C GLU A 433 -1.77 -21.46 9.81
N LEU A 434 -0.48 -21.64 9.51
CA LEU A 434 0.00 -22.39 8.36
C LEU A 434 0.22 -23.84 8.79
N THR A 435 -0.42 -24.78 8.10
CA THR A 435 -0.41 -26.23 8.41
C THR A 435 0.13 -27.03 7.23
N ALA A 436 0.87 -28.10 7.52
CA ALA A 436 1.32 -29.05 6.50
C ALA A 436 0.25 -30.14 6.26
N LEU A 437 -0.15 -30.34 5.01
CA LEU A 437 -1.18 -31.31 4.59
C LEU A 437 -0.62 -32.62 4.00
N ALA A 438 0.68 -32.65 3.70
CA ALA A 438 1.38 -33.81 3.18
C ALA A 438 2.71 -34.01 3.92
N ASP A 439 3.29 -35.20 3.78
CA ASP A 439 4.62 -35.49 4.30
C ASP A 439 5.66 -34.54 3.66
N LEU A 440 6.59 -34.07 4.48
CA LEU A 440 7.66 -33.14 4.09
C LEU A 440 8.98 -33.92 4.06
N ASP A 441 9.66 -33.88 2.91
CA ASP A 441 10.80 -34.72 2.50
C ASP A 441 11.86 -33.81 1.85
N TYR A 442 13.04 -33.73 2.45
CA TYR A 442 14.11 -32.80 2.11
C TYR A 442 14.74 -33.14 0.76
N GLU A 443 14.98 -34.42 0.51
CA GLU A 443 15.59 -34.96 -0.71
C GLU A 443 14.71 -34.70 -1.94
N SER A 444 13.38 -34.76 -1.78
CA SER A 444 12.44 -34.33 -2.81
C SER A 444 12.41 -32.81 -2.96
N LYS A 445 12.31 -32.05 -1.85
CA LYS A 445 12.19 -30.59 -1.90
C LYS A 445 12.50 -29.88 -0.58
N ALA A 446 13.77 -29.52 -0.38
CA ALA A 446 14.26 -28.75 0.77
C ALA A 446 13.63 -27.36 1.04
N GLU A 447 12.97 -26.69 0.07
CA GLU A 447 12.37 -25.37 0.27
C GLU A 447 11.04 -25.18 -0.48
N TYR A 448 10.05 -24.63 0.20
CA TYR A 448 8.77 -24.20 -0.34
C TYR A 448 8.61 -22.68 -0.17
N VAL A 449 8.61 -21.98 -1.30
CA VAL A 449 8.34 -20.53 -1.35
C VAL A 449 6.90 -20.32 -1.80
N MET A 450 6.13 -19.60 -0.99
CA MET A 450 4.72 -19.27 -1.27
C MET A 450 4.43 -17.81 -0.93
N VAL A 451 3.45 -17.21 -1.61
CA VAL A 451 3.01 -15.83 -1.32
C VAL A 451 1.67 -15.90 -0.60
N VAL A 452 1.59 -15.26 0.56
CA VAL A 452 0.37 -15.12 1.35
C VAL A 452 -0.18 -13.71 1.22
N GLN A 453 -1.49 -13.56 1.34
CA GLN A 453 -2.19 -12.28 1.27
C GLN A 453 -3.09 -12.10 2.51
N ALA A 454 -2.99 -10.94 3.15
CA ALA A 454 -3.94 -10.45 4.14
C ALA A 454 -4.92 -9.50 3.45
N THR A 455 -6.20 -9.55 3.82
CA THR A 455 -7.28 -8.83 3.14
C THR A 455 -8.27 -8.23 4.15
N SER A 456 -8.40 -6.91 4.16
CA SER A 456 -9.45 -6.12 4.82
C SER A 456 -10.29 -5.46 3.72
N ALA A 457 -11.27 -6.22 3.20
CA ALA A 457 -11.83 -5.94 1.87
C ALA A 457 -12.37 -4.49 1.74
N PRO A 458 -11.90 -3.70 0.76
CA PRO A 458 -11.19 -4.11 -0.46
C PRO A 458 -9.66 -4.09 -0.41
N LEU A 459 -9.05 -3.62 0.69
CA LEU A 459 -7.60 -3.46 0.80
C LEU A 459 -6.87 -4.80 1.05
N VAL A 460 -5.63 -4.88 0.58
CA VAL A 460 -4.82 -6.10 0.59
C VAL A 460 -3.33 -5.79 0.78
N SER A 461 -2.62 -6.71 1.43
CA SER A 461 -1.16 -6.76 1.44
C SER A 461 -0.66 -8.18 1.20
N ARG A 462 0.62 -8.32 0.86
CA ARG A 462 1.25 -9.61 0.56
C ARG A 462 2.58 -9.75 1.27
N ALA A 463 2.91 -10.98 1.67
CA ALA A 463 4.22 -11.35 2.19
C ALA A 463 4.67 -12.68 1.58
N THR A 464 5.99 -12.90 1.52
CA THR A 464 6.59 -14.14 1.04
C THR A 464 6.92 -15.05 2.22
N VAL A 465 6.65 -16.33 2.09
CA VAL A 465 6.87 -17.34 3.13
C VAL A 465 7.81 -18.40 2.58
N HIS A 466 8.94 -18.56 3.26
CA HIS A 466 9.97 -19.56 2.99
C HIS A 466 9.88 -20.65 4.04
N VAL A 467 9.21 -21.77 3.71
CA VAL A 467 9.27 -22.98 4.54
C VAL A 467 10.48 -23.79 4.10
N ARG A 468 11.53 -23.77 4.91
CA ARG A 468 12.79 -24.49 4.70
C ARG A 468 12.76 -25.75 5.55
N LEU A 469 12.97 -26.90 4.90
CA LEU A 469 13.08 -28.17 5.60
C LEU A 469 14.47 -28.31 6.25
N ARG A 470 14.52 -29.07 7.34
CA ARG A 470 15.76 -29.57 7.93
C ARG A 470 15.86 -31.06 7.68
N ASP A 471 16.98 -31.37 7.04
CA ASP A 471 17.54 -32.68 6.75
C ASP A 471 17.75 -33.51 8.03
N ALA A 472 17.36 -34.78 7.98
CA ALA A 472 17.56 -35.79 9.00
C ALA A 472 18.03 -37.12 8.36
N ASN A 473 19.12 -37.69 8.89
CA ASN A 473 19.69 -38.97 8.45
C ASN A 473 18.64 -40.10 8.46
N ASP A 474 18.06 -40.39 7.28
CA ASP A 474 17.06 -41.43 7.05
C ASP A 474 17.31 -42.23 5.75
N ASN A 475 18.18 -41.74 4.86
CA ASN A 475 18.68 -42.47 3.72
C ASN A 475 19.97 -43.24 4.05
N SER A 476 20.48 -43.99 3.07
CA SER A 476 21.69 -44.79 3.23
C SER A 476 22.72 -44.48 2.14
N PRO A 477 24.02 -44.45 2.47
CA PRO A 477 25.06 -44.03 1.55
C PRO A 477 25.11 -44.94 0.32
N GLN A 478 25.16 -44.33 -0.86
CA GLN A 478 25.24 -45.05 -2.12
C GLN A 478 26.70 -45.22 -2.53
N LEU A 479 27.19 -46.46 -2.56
CA LEU A 479 28.53 -46.81 -3.02
C LEU A 479 28.49 -47.90 -4.10
N LYS A 480 29.01 -47.58 -5.29
CA LYS A 480 29.08 -48.51 -6.44
C LYS A 480 30.45 -49.19 -6.52
N ASN A 481 30.52 -50.35 -7.19
CA ASN A 481 31.80 -50.96 -7.54
C ASN A 481 32.59 -50.04 -8.48
N PHE A 482 33.89 -49.86 -8.23
CA PHE A 482 34.74 -48.95 -9.00
C PHE A 482 36.13 -49.53 -9.33
N GLU A 483 36.75 -49.01 -10.39
CA GLU A 483 38.09 -49.41 -10.86
C GLU A 483 39.10 -48.27 -10.74
N ILE A 484 40.32 -48.56 -10.30
CA ILE A 484 41.46 -47.64 -10.33
C ILE A 484 42.39 -48.09 -11.45
N LEU A 485 42.36 -47.38 -12.57
CA LEU A 485 43.14 -47.65 -13.78
C LEU A 485 44.42 -46.82 -13.77
N PHE A 486 45.51 -47.41 -13.29
CA PHE A 486 46.82 -46.77 -13.16
C PHE A 486 47.72 -47.13 -14.36
N ASN A 487 47.80 -46.21 -15.32
CA ASN A 487 48.81 -46.29 -16.38
C ASN A 487 50.16 -45.78 -15.85
N ASN A 488 51.16 -46.68 -15.79
CA ASN A 488 52.51 -46.34 -15.37
C ASN A 488 53.44 -46.28 -16.60
N TYR A 489 53.96 -45.09 -16.90
CA TYR A 489 54.90 -44.87 -18.01
C TYR A 489 56.31 -44.66 -17.48
N ILE A 490 57.24 -45.48 -17.98
CA ILE A 490 58.63 -45.53 -17.53
C ILE A 490 59.42 -44.45 -18.27
N THR A 491 59.95 -43.47 -17.55
CA THR A 491 60.89 -42.48 -18.12
C THR A 491 62.22 -42.50 -17.38
N ASN A 492 63.31 -42.12 -18.06
CA ASN A 492 64.63 -41.97 -17.44
C ASN A 492 64.74 -40.74 -16.51
N ARG A 493 63.63 -40.08 -16.17
CA ARG A 493 63.59 -38.93 -15.25
C ARG A 493 63.04 -39.39 -13.91
N SER A 494 63.82 -39.23 -12.84
CA SER A 494 63.39 -39.52 -11.47
C SER A 494 62.26 -38.59 -11.03
N GLY A 495 61.12 -39.15 -10.59
CA GLY A 495 60.00 -38.37 -10.01
C GLY A 495 58.63 -38.54 -10.69
N SER A 496 58.45 -39.52 -11.57
CA SER A 496 57.22 -39.74 -12.35
C SER A 496 56.08 -40.46 -11.60
N PHE A 497 56.27 -40.87 -10.35
CA PHE A 497 55.26 -41.60 -9.56
C PHE A 497 54.33 -40.63 -8.80
N PRO A 498 52.99 -40.78 -8.90
CA PRO A 498 52.04 -39.84 -8.29
C PRO A 498 51.81 -40.19 -6.80
N GLY A 499 52.62 -39.60 -5.91
CA GLY A 499 52.44 -39.72 -4.45
C GLY A 499 51.33 -38.86 -3.84
N GLY A 500 50.58 -38.11 -4.66
CA GLY A 500 49.47 -37.24 -4.24
C GLY A 500 48.15 -37.98 -4.06
N VAL A 501 47.07 -37.21 -3.83
CA VAL A 501 45.70 -37.72 -3.88
C VAL A 501 45.32 -38.02 -5.33
N ILE A 502 44.80 -39.23 -5.58
CA ILE A 502 44.44 -39.74 -6.91
C ILE A 502 42.93 -39.72 -7.17
N GLY A 503 42.14 -39.19 -6.25
CA GLY A 503 40.68 -39.18 -6.28
C GLY A 503 40.10 -39.53 -4.92
N ARG A 504 38.79 -39.62 -4.83
CA ARG A 504 38.06 -40.09 -3.65
C ARG A 504 37.33 -41.40 -3.95
N ILE A 505 36.94 -42.11 -2.91
CA ILE A 505 35.92 -43.16 -3.02
C ILE A 505 34.63 -42.53 -3.58
N PRO A 506 34.04 -43.06 -4.66
CA PRO A 506 32.82 -42.53 -5.25
C PRO A 506 31.58 -42.99 -4.46
N ALA A 507 31.44 -42.47 -3.24
CA ALA A 507 30.22 -42.57 -2.44
C ALA A 507 29.41 -41.27 -2.53
N HIS A 508 28.09 -41.37 -2.39
CA HIS A 508 27.17 -40.25 -2.28
C HIS A 508 26.03 -40.64 -1.35
N ASP A 509 25.83 -39.88 -0.27
CA ASP A 509 24.59 -39.93 0.50
C ASP A 509 23.59 -38.92 -0.04
N PRO A 510 22.28 -39.23 -0.16
CA PRO A 510 21.25 -38.22 -0.36
C PRO A 510 21.26 -37.17 0.75
N ASP A 511 21.49 -37.61 2.00
CA ASP A 511 21.43 -36.78 3.19
C ASP A 511 22.65 -35.84 3.22
N VAL A 512 22.38 -34.53 3.22
CA VAL A 512 23.38 -33.46 3.12
C VAL A 512 23.97 -33.10 4.49
N SER A 513 23.22 -33.37 5.57
CA SER A 513 23.68 -33.16 6.95
C SER A 513 24.77 -34.15 7.40
N ASP A 514 24.96 -35.24 6.65
CA ASP A 514 25.72 -36.41 7.08
C ASP A 514 27.24 -36.33 6.94
N THR A 515 27.93 -37.08 7.82
CA THR A 515 29.40 -37.15 7.84
C THR A 515 29.92 -38.54 7.52
N LEU A 516 30.19 -38.79 6.24
CA LEU A 516 30.68 -40.09 5.77
C LEU A 516 32.08 -40.45 6.27
N THR A 517 32.22 -41.68 6.74
CA THR A 517 33.48 -42.35 7.12
C THR A 517 33.77 -43.53 6.20
N TYR A 518 35.04 -43.79 5.92
CA TYR A 518 35.47 -44.71 4.86
C TYR A 518 36.51 -45.74 5.34
N ALA A 519 36.40 -46.99 4.90
CA ALA A 519 37.34 -48.05 5.24
C ALA A 519 37.62 -49.04 4.09
N PHE A 520 38.81 -49.66 4.12
CA PHE A 520 39.08 -50.91 3.40
C PHE A 520 38.85 -52.09 4.34
N GLU A 521 37.93 -52.99 4.00
CA GLU A 521 37.62 -54.16 4.83
C GLU A 521 38.55 -55.34 4.55
N GLN A 522 38.87 -55.59 3.27
CA GLN A 522 39.58 -56.79 2.80
C GLN A 522 40.33 -56.50 1.48
N GLY A 523 41.41 -57.23 1.19
CA GLY A 523 42.12 -57.25 -0.11
C GLY A 523 43.19 -56.18 -0.30
N ASN A 524 43.45 -55.34 0.70
CA ASN A 524 44.48 -54.29 0.68
C ASN A 524 45.57 -54.54 1.75
N GLU A 525 45.84 -55.79 2.10
CA GLU A 525 46.76 -56.18 3.18
C GLU A 525 48.21 -55.74 2.93
N LEU A 526 48.56 -55.51 1.67
CA LEU A 526 49.87 -54.99 1.24
C LEU A 526 49.96 -53.46 1.24
N ASN A 527 48.91 -52.75 1.66
CA ASN A 527 48.80 -51.28 1.65
C ASN A 527 49.19 -50.70 0.28
N LEU A 528 48.55 -51.18 -0.78
CA LEU A 528 48.80 -50.75 -2.17
C LEU A 528 48.11 -49.42 -2.47
N VAL A 529 46.94 -49.21 -1.84
CA VAL A 529 46.19 -47.95 -1.87
C VAL A 529 46.08 -47.45 -0.43
N LEU A 530 46.34 -46.17 -0.21
CA LEU A 530 46.18 -45.51 1.09
C LEU A 530 44.88 -44.70 1.06
N LEU A 531 44.15 -44.69 2.17
CA LEU A 531 42.86 -44.02 2.32
C LEU A 531 42.89 -43.08 3.53
N ASP A 532 42.41 -41.85 3.36
CA ASP A 532 41.97 -41.01 4.49
C ASP A 532 40.54 -41.40 4.89
N PRO A 533 40.31 -41.91 6.12
CA PRO A 533 39.00 -42.42 6.53
C PRO A 533 37.93 -41.35 6.73
N ARG A 534 38.26 -40.05 6.65
CA ARG A 534 37.29 -38.94 6.79
C ARG A 534 37.04 -38.19 5.50
N SER A 535 38.06 -37.95 4.68
CA SER A 535 37.85 -37.26 3.39
C SER A 535 37.54 -38.22 2.23
N GLY A 536 37.72 -39.52 2.42
CA GLY A 536 37.61 -40.53 1.36
C GLY A 536 38.76 -40.46 0.35
N ASP A 537 39.78 -39.62 0.58
CA ASP A 537 40.89 -39.39 -0.35
C ASP A 537 41.77 -40.64 -0.48
N LEU A 538 41.97 -41.10 -1.72
CA LEU A 538 42.79 -42.23 -2.09
C LEU A 538 44.18 -41.76 -2.56
N ARG A 539 45.24 -42.50 -2.21
CA ARG A 539 46.62 -42.29 -2.68
C ARG A 539 47.26 -43.62 -3.09
N LEU A 540 48.18 -43.61 -4.05
CA LEU A 540 48.93 -44.81 -4.42
C LEU A 540 50.17 -44.99 -3.54
N SER A 541 50.42 -46.24 -3.14
CA SER A 541 51.61 -46.61 -2.38
C SER A 541 52.85 -46.66 -3.29
N PRO A 542 54.01 -46.13 -2.86
CA PRO A 542 55.27 -46.24 -3.60
C PRO A 542 55.70 -47.68 -3.94
N ALA A 543 55.15 -48.70 -3.25
CA ALA A 543 55.36 -50.10 -3.57
C ALA A 543 54.91 -50.50 -4.99
N LEU A 544 54.06 -49.69 -5.63
CA LEU A 544 53.59 -49.89 -7.01
C LEU A 544 54.59 -49.38 -8.07
N ASP A 545 55.65 -48.64 -7.69
CA ASP A 545 56.67 -48.12 -8.61
C ASP A 545 57.75 -49.18 -8.96
N ASN A 546 57.30 -50.38 -9.32
CA ASN A 546 58.16 -51.56 -9.49
C ASN A 546 58.21 -52.10 -10.93
N ASN A 547 57.65 -51.35 -11.89
CA ASN A 547 57.56 -51.67 -13.32
C ASN A 547 56.89 -53.03 -13.64
N ARG A 548 55.97 -53.50 -12.79
CA ARG A 548 55.18 -54.72 -13.04
C ARG A 548 53.69 -54.40 -13.22
N PRO A 549 53.00 -55.06 -14.17
CA PRO A 549 51.56 -55.03 -14.19
C PRO A 549 51.00 -55.75 -12.95
N LEU A 550 49.87 -55.28 -12.44
CA LEU A 550 49.22 -55.79 -11.23
C LEU A 550 47.71 -55.65 -11.35
N GLU A 551 46.97 -56.62 -10.82
CA GLU A 551 45.53 -56.51 -10.64
C GLU A 551 45.18 -56.97 -9.22
N ALA A 552 44.50 -56.13 -8.45
CA ALA A 552 44.14 -56.39 -7.05
C ALA A 552 42.70 -55.93 -6.79
N VAL A 553 41.90 -56.79 -6.15
CA VAL A 553 40.49 -56.53 -5.81
C VAL A 553 40.36 -56.36 -4.31
N MET A 554 39.80 -55.23 -3.89
CA MET A 554 39.64 -54.79 -2.51
C MET A 554 38.15 -54.63 -2.20
N ARG A 555 37.75 -54.80 -0.93
CA ARG A 555 36.42 -54.46 -0.43
C ARG A 555 36.51 -53.14 0.33
N VAL A 556 35.63 -52.20 -0.01
CA VAL A 556 35.55 -50.85 0.56
C VAL A 556 34.18 -50.70 1.22
N SER A 557 34.12 -50.02 2.36
CA SER A 557 32.86 -49.61 2.99
C SER A 557 32.83 -48.11 3.29
N VAL A 558 31.62 -47.57 3.32
CA VAL A 558 31.28 -46.20 3.71
C VAL A 558 30.14 -46.23 4.72
N SER A 559 30.16 -45.32 5.70
CA SER A 559 29.13 -45.20 6.74
C SER A 559 29.08 -43.76 7.28
N ASP A 560 27.89 -43.19 7.30
CA ASP A 560 27.48 -41.94 7.96
C ASP A 560 27.49 -42.04 9.51
N GLY A 561 27.28 -43.26 10.04
CA GLY A 561 27.27 -43.55 11.48
C GLY A 561 26.00 -44.28 11.95
N VAL A 562 24.92 -44.19 11.18
CA VAL A 562 23.65 -44.92 11.34
C VAL A 562 23.56 -46.02 10.29
N HIS A 563 23.79 -45.67 9.02
CA HIS A 563 23.72 -46.55 7.87
C HIS A 563 25.11 -46.91 7.32
N SER A 564 25.18 -47.85 6.38
CA SER A 564 26.45 -48.23 5.75
C SER A 564 26.27 -48.99 4.43
N ALA A 565 27.22 -48.84 3.52
CA ALA A 565 27.27 -49.55 2.24
C ALA A 565 28.67 -50.09 1.92
N THR A 566 28.74 -51.16 1.13
CA THR A 566 29.99 -51.82 0.76
C THR A 566 30.08 -52.06 -0.75
N ALA A 567 31.28 -51.92 -1.33
CA ALA A 567 31.54 -52.20 -2.73
C ALA A 567 32.94 -52.80 -2.98
N GLN A 568 33.17 -53.23 -4.22
CA GLN A 568 34.45 -53.72 -4.70
C GLN A 568 35.23 -52.63 -5.43
N CYS A 569 36.49 -52.43 -5.04
CA CYS A 569 37.46 -51.56 -5.68
C CYS A 569 38.52 -52.43 -6.39
N THR A 570 38.67 -52.29 -7.72
CA THR A 570 39.70 -53.04 -8.47
C THR A 570 40.83 -52.12 -8.93
N LEU A 571 42.03 -52.29 -8.39
CA LEU A 571 43.24 -51.62 -8.85
C LEU A 571 43.85 -52.42 -10.02
N ARG A 572 43.96 -51.81 -11.20
CA ARG A 572 44.68 -52.37 -12.36
C ARG A 572 45.82 -51.44 -12.76
N VAL A 573 47.04 -51.97 -12.70
CA VAL A 573 48.28 -51.29 -13.09
C VAL A 573 48.72 -51.79 -14.47
N THR A 574 48.79 -50.87 -15.43
CA THR A 574 49.24 -51.15 -16.81
C THR A 574 50.57 -50.45 -17.06
N VAL A 575 51.60 -51.19 -17.46
CA VAL A 575 52.90 -50.62 -17.84
C VAL A 575 52.86 -50.19 -19.31
N ILE A 576 53.20 -48.93 -19.57
CA ILE A 576 53.19 -48.32 -20.91
C ILE A 576 54.62 -48.19 -21.43
N THR A 577 54.84 -48.57 -22.71
CA THR A 577 56.16 -48.59 -23.35
C THR A 577 56.25 -47.66 -24.57
N ASP A 578 57.46 -47.24 -24.95
CA ASP A 578 57.67 -46.39 -26.14
C ASP A 578 57.13 -47.01 -27.45
N GLU A 579 57.10 -48.34 -27.56
CA GLU A 579 56.50 -49.04 -28.70
C GLU A 579 54.98 -48.87 -28.75
N MET A 580 54.31 -48.89 -27.59
CA MET A 580 52.86 -48.62 -27.49
C MET A 580 52.53 -47.18 -27.86
N LEU A 581 53.39 -46.24 -27.48
CA LEU A 581 53.18 -44.81 -27.70
C LEU A 581 53.45 -44.40 -29.15
N SER A 582 54.51 -44.93 -29.75
CA SER A 582 54.86 -44.69 -31.17
C SER A 582 53.88 -45.32 -32.18
N ASN A 583 53.16 -46.36 -31.77
CA ASN A 583 52.12 -47.05 -32.57
C ASN A 583 50.70 -46.71 -32.10
N SER A 584 50.46 -45.44 -31.77
CA SER A 584 49.18 -44.98 -31.23
C SER A 584 48.50 -43.92 -32.10
N ILE A 585 47.21 -43.72 -31.85
CA ILE A 585 46.40 -42.66 -32.46
C ILE A 585 45.56 -41.93 -31.40
N THR A 586 45.11 -40.72 -31.74
CA THR A 586 44.10 -39.97 -30.97
C THR A 586 42.81 -39.88 -31.77
N LEU A 587 41.69 -40.30 -31.16
CA LEU A 587 40.34 -40.19 -31.71
C LEU A 587 39.61 -39.00 -31.05
N ARG A 588 38.93 -38.18 -31.85
CA ARG A 588 38.10 -37.07 -31.38
C ARG A 588 36.64 -37.52 -31.30
N LEU A 589 36.02 -37.46 -30.12
CA LEU A 589 34.64 -37.89 -29.88
C LEU A 589 33.71 -36.68 -29.71
N ALA A 590 32.61 -36.64 -30.46
CA ALA A 590 31.64 -35.56 -30.41
C ALA A 590 30.62 -35.69 -29.27
N ASN A 591 30.24 -34.56 -28.68
CA ASN A 591 29.28 -34.42 -27.58
C ASN A 591 29.60 -35.31 -26.36
N MET A 592 30.86 -35.23 -25.91
CA MET A 592 31.42 -36.12 -24.90
C MET A 592 32.18 -35.33 -23.82
N SER A 593 32.07 -35.76 -22.56
CA SER A 593 32.87 -35.28 -21.42
C SER A 593 33.71 -36.43 -20.86
N GLN A 594 34.76 -36.11 -20.08
CA GLN A 594 35.63 -37.11 -19.45
C GLN A 594 34.84 -38.08 -18.57
N GLU A 595 34.01 -37.56 -17.68
CA GLU A 595 33.14 -38.32 -16.77
C GLU A 595 32.18 -39.26 -17.52
N ARG A 596 31.36 -38.72 -18.45
CA ARG A 596 30.39 -39.51 -19.23
C ARG A 596 31.07 -40.57 -20.10
N PHE A 597 32.29 -40.32 -20.55
CA PHE A 597 33.09 -41.29 -21.27
C PHE A 597 33.62 -42.38 -20.34
N LEU A 598 34.17 -42.04 -19.18
CA LEU A 598 34.67 -43.00 -18.18
C LEU A 598 33.54 -43.90 -17.68
N SER A 599 32.41 -43.32 -17.26
CA SER A 599 31.23 -44.07 -16.82
C SER A 599 29.96 -43.57 -17.53
N PRO A 600 29.16 -44.44 -18.17
CA PRO A 600 29.33 -45.90 -18.34
C PRO A 600 30.06 -46.31 -19.65
N LEU A 601 30.50 -45.33 -20.46
CA LEU A 601 30.72 -45.51 -21.90
C LEU A 601 32.05 -46.16 -22.31
N LEU A 602 33.08 -46.14 -21.47
CA LEU A 602 34.43 -46.64 -21.77
C LEU A 602 34.41 -48.13 -22.13
N SER A 603 33.59 -48.92 -21.43
CA SER A 603 33.41 -50.35 -21.68
C SER A 603 32.98 -50.62 -23.14
N ARG A 604 31.95 -49.92 -23.61
CA ARG A 604 31.40 -50.00 -24.97
C ARG A 604 32.34 -49.44 -26.03
N PHE A 605 33.13 -48.42 -25.68
CA PHE A 605 34.14 -47.86 -26.58
C PHE A 605 35.26 -48.86 -26.86
N LEU A 606 35.83 -49.46 -25.80
CA LEU A 606 36.88 -50.48 -25.93
C LEU A 606 36.38 -51.72 -26.68
N GLU A 607 35.13 -52.13 -26.45
CA GLU A 607 34.48 -53.21 -27.20
C GLU A 607 34.28 -52.86 -28.68
N GLY A 608 33.79 -51.65 -29.01
CA GLY A 608 33.66 -51.19 -30.39
C GLY A 608 34.98 -51.15 -31.15
N VAL A 609 36.06 -50.63 -30.54
CA VAL A 609 37.42 -50.62 -31.12
C VAL A 609 37.93 -52.05 -31.34
N ALA A 610 37.74 -52.92 -30.35
CA ALA A 610 38.12 -54.33 -30.42
C ALA A 610 37.40 -55.08 -31.56
N THR A 611 36.09 -54.87 -31.71
CA THR A 611 35.27 -55.45 -32.79
C THR A 611 35.72 -54.96 -34.17
N VAL A 612 35.91 -53.65 -34.35
CA VAL A 612 36.33 -53.07 -35.65
C VAL A 612 37.71 -53.55 -36.09
N LEU A 613 38.62 -53.81 -35.15
CA LEU A 613 39.99 -54.27 -35.43
C LEU A 613 40.14 -55.81 -35.38
N ALA A 614 39.06 -56.55 -35.13
CA ALA A 614 39.04 -58.01 -34.98
C ALA A 614 40.09 -58.52 -33.96
N THR A 615 40.17 -57.87 -32.80
CA THR A 615 41.13 -58.18 -31.72
C THR A 615 40.42 -58.28 -30.37
N PRO A 616 40.90 -59.05 -29.38
CA PRO A 616 40.31 -59.08 -28.04
C PRO A 616 40.37 -57.73 -27.31
N ARG A 617 39.35 -57.39 -26.50
CA ARG A 617 39.28 -56.13 -25.73
C ARG A 617 40.52 -55.83 -24.89
N HIS A 618 41.14 -56.85 -24.26
CA HIS A 618 42.35 -56.68 -23.45
C HIS A 618 43.61 -56.29 -24.26
N ARG A 619 43.56 -56.33 -25.60
CA ARG A 619 44.64 -55.87 -26.49
C ARG A 619 44.49 -54.40 -26.91
N VAL A 620 43.41 -53.74 -26.52
CA VAL A 620 43.20 -52.29 -26.72
C VAL A 620 43.65 -51.59 -25.44
N VAL A 621 44.75 -50.85 -25.49
CA VAL A 621 45.25 -50.09 -24.34
C VAL A 621 44.95 -48.61 -24.54
N LEU A 622 44.22 -48.04 -23.57
CA LEU A 622 43.90 -46.63 -23.51
C LEU A 622 44.85 -45.93 -22.52
N PHE A 623 45.54 -44.89 -22.99
CA PHE A 623 46.54 -44.18 -22.19
C PHE A 623 46.25 -42.68 -22.00
N ASN A 624 45.44 -42.02 -22.84
CA ASN A 624 45.05 -40.62 -22.62
C ASN A 624 43.54 -40.39 -22.83
N ILE A 625 42.97 -39.51 -22.01
CA ILE A 625 41.62 -38.97 -22.14
C ILE A 625 41.70 -37.48 -21.79
N GLN A 626 41.39 -36.60 -22.73
CA GLN A 626 41.59 -35.15 -22.56
C GLN A 626 40.48 -34.37 -23.27
N THR A 627 39.88 -33.40 -22.58
CA THR A 627 38.93 -32.47 -23.21
C THR A 627 39.65 -31.58 -24.22
N ASP A 628 39.06 -31.40 -25.39
CA ASP A 628 39.58 -30.51 -26.43
C ASP A 628 39.20 -29.06 -26.09
N THR A 629 40.18 -28.27 -25.62
CA THR A 629 39.97 -26.89 -25.15
C THR A 629 39.91 -25.87 -26.26
N ASP A 630 40.34 -26.22 -27.47
CA ASP A 630 40.53 -25.27 -28.57
C ASP A 630 39.23 -25.00 -29.34
N VAL A 631 38.16 -25.74 -29.04
CA VAL A 631 36.86 -25.67 -29.73
C VAL A 631 35.77 -25.12 -28.79
N GLY A 632 35.79 -23.81 -28.56
CA GLY A 632 35.15 -23.12 -27.43
C GLY A 632 33.65 -23.35 -27.14
N THR A 633 32.85 -23.93 -28.03
CA THR A 633 31.43 -24.27 -27.77
C THR A 633 31.06 -25.74 -28.02
N ALA A 634 31.97 -26.57 -28.53
CA ALA A 634 31.68 -27.97 -28.84
C ALA A 634 32.32 -28.91 -27.81
N ARG A 635 31.51 -29.72 -27.13
CA ARG A 635 32.00 -30.75 -26.20
C ARG A 635 32.71 -31.88 -26.97
N ILE A 636 34.01 -31.74 -27.19
CA ILE A 636 34.86 -32.72 -27.89
C ILE A 636 35.85 -33.35 -26.90
N LEU A 637 35.98 -34.67 -26.96
CA LEU A 637 36.90 -35.44 -26.11
C LEU A 637 37.93 -36.17 -26.96
N ASN A 638 39.20 -35.95 -26.67
CA ASN A 638 40.35 -36.56 -27.32
C ASN A 638 40.78 -37.81 -26.53
N VAL A 639 40.78 -38.95 -27.19
CA VAL A 639 40.96 -40.29 -26.59
C VAL A 639 42.09 -41.00 -27.34
N SER A 640 43.20 -41.27 -26.66
CA SER A 640 44.41 -41.82 -27.31
C SER A 640 44.69 -43.25 -26.89
N LEU A 641 44.85 -44.13 -27.88
CA LEU A 641 44.92 -45.58 -27.72
C LEU A 641 45.93 -46.23 -28.66
N SER A 642 46.43 -47.40 -28.26
CA SER A 642 47.20 -48.32 -29.09
C SER A 642 46.64 -49.73 -28.98
N VAL A 643 46.89 -50.55 -30.00
CA VAL A 643 46.24 -51.86 -30.13
C VAL A 643 47.24 -52.90 -30.60
N LEU A 644 47.28 -54.03 -29.91
CA LEU A 644 48.13 -55.16 -30.28
C LEU A 644 47.50 -55.98 -31.42
N LEU A 645 48.33 -56.41 -32.38
CA LEU A 645 47.90 -57.23 -33.52
C LEU A 645 47.27 -58.57 -33.08
N PRO A 646 46.35 -59.17 -33.87
CA PRO A 646 45.71 -60.45 -33.51
C PRO A 646 46.60 -61.70 -33.64
N THR A 647 47.84 -61.56 -34.12
CA THR A 647 48.66 -62.70 -34.57
C THR A 647 49.20 -63.58 -33.42
N SER A 648 49.45 -64.85 -33.75
CA SER A 648 49.93 -65.90 -32.85
C SER A 648 51.42 -66.20 -33.06
N GLY A 649 52.28 -65.18 -32.89
CA GLY A 649 53.73 -65.28 -33.01
C GLY A 649 54.45 -64.76 -31.76
N HIS A 650 55.69 -65.20 -31.53
CA HIS A 650 56.45 -64.91 -30.30
C HIS A 650 56.97 -63.46 -30.19
N SER A 651 56.61 -62.57 -31.12
CA SER A 651 56.84 -61.12 -31.04
C SER A 651 55.50 -60.37 -31.09
N ALA A 652 55.17 -59.72 -29.98
CA ALA A 652 53.93 -58.99 -29.81
C ALA A 652 54.05 -57.60 -30.48
N HIS A 653 53.54 -57.47 -31.71
CA HIS A 653 53.60 -56.23 -32.47
C HIS A 653 52.29 -55.43 -32.37
N PHE A 654 52.40 -54.11 -32.38
CA PHE A 654 51.26 -53.19 -32.43
C PHE A 654 50.85 -52.89 -33.87
N PHE A 655 49.57 -52.56 -34.10
CA PHE A 655 49.15 -51.97 -35.37
C PHE A 655 49.85 -50.62 -35.55
N SER A 656 50.32 -50.32 -36.75
CA SER A 656 50.87 -48.98 -37.01
C SER A 656 49.78 -47.91 -36.87
N SER A 657 50.17 -46.69 -36.50
CA SER A 657 49.24 -45.56 -36.38
C SER A 657 48.46 -45.29 -37.68
N GLU A 658 49.06 -45.60 -38.83
CA GLU A 658 48.46 -45.51 -40.16
C GLU A 658 47.32 -46.53 -40.35
N GLU A 659 47.58 -47.80 -40.02
CA GLU A 659 46.58 -48.88 -40.13
C GLU A 659 45.44 -48.71 -39.11
N LEU A 660 45.73 -48.22 -37.91
CA LEU A 660 44.73 -47.85 -36.93
C LEU A 660 43.81 -46.75 -37.46
N GLN A 661 44.40 -45.67 -37.98
CA GLN A 661 43.65 -44.55 -38.55
C GLN A 661 42.79 -45.00 -39.72
N GLU A 662 43.34 -45.76 -40.68
CA GLU A 662 42.60 -46.25 -41.85
C GLU A 662 41.43 -47.16 -41.45
N ARG A 663 41.67 -48.20 -40.63
CA ARG A 663 40.65 -49.19 -40.28
C ARG A 663 39.54 -48.63 -39.40
N LEU A 664 39.87 -47.74 -38.45
CA LEU A 664 38.86 -47.12 -37.58
C LEU A 664 38.09 -46.01 -38.32
N TYR A 665 38.72 -45.30 -39.26
CA TYR A 665 38.03 -44.28 -40.08
C TYR A 665 37.04 -44.90 -41.07
N LEU A 666 37.46 -45.92 -41.83
CA LEU A 666 36.61 -46.60 -42.81
C LEU A 666 35.37 -47.25 -42.14
N ASN A 667 35.51 -47.70 -40.89
CA ASN A 667 34.44 -48.35 -40.13
C ASN A 667 33.81 -47.44 -39.05
N ARG A 668 33.96 -46.11 -39.15
CA ARG A 668 33.46 -45.14 -38.15
C ARG A 668 31.96 -45.27 -37.84
N SER A 669 31.15 -45.70 -38.80
CA SER A 669 29.72 -45.95 -38.63
C SER A 669 29.43 -47.19 -37.77
N LEU A 670 30.19 -48.27 -37.97
CA LEU A 670 30.12 -49.49 -37.16
C LEU A 670 30.59 -49.21 -35.72
N LEU A 671 31.70 -48.48 -35.57
CA LEU A 671 32.20 -48.06 -34.25
C LEU A 671 31.13 -47.27 -33.49
N ALA A 672 30.56 -46.25 -34.12
CA ALA A 672 29.52 -45.42 -33.51
C ALA A 672 28.22 -46.19 -33.20
N ALA A 673 27.87 -47.21 -33.98
CA ALA A 673 26.69 -48.04 -33.73
C ALA A 673 26.86 -48.96 -32.51
N ILE A 674 28.04 -49.56 -32.32
CA ILE A 674 28.35 -50.42 -31.16
C ILE A 674 28.52 -49.57 -29.90
N SER A 675 29.30 -48.49 -30.00
CA SER A 675 29.74 -47.75 -28.84
C SER A 675 28.78 -46.63 -28.40
N ALA A 676 27.89 -46.20 -29.29
CA ALA A 676 27.05 -44.99 -29.14
C ALA A 676 27.86 -43.67 -29.01
N GLN A 677 29.14 -43.64 -29.43
CA GLN A 677 29.92 -42.40 -29.52
C GLN A 677 30.30 -42.09 -30.96
N ARG A 678 30.12 -40.82 -31.38
CA ARG A 678 30.43 -40.37 -32.74
C ARG A 678 31.89 -39.92 -32.84
N VAL A 679 32.70 -40.69 -33.56
CA VAL A 679 34.06 -40.28 -33.95
C VAL A 679 33.99 -39.21 -35.03
N LEU A 680 34.71 -38.10 -34.83
CA LEU A 680 34.84 -37.00 -35.78
C LEU A 680 35.93 -37.29 -36.85
N PRO A 681 35.93 -36.59 -38.00
CA PRO A 681 37.02 -36.66 -38.96
C PRO A 681 38.37 -36.24 -38.34
N PHE A 682 39.46 -36.80 -38.87
CA PHE A 682 40.84 -36.44 -38.51
C PHE A 682 41.27 -35.14 -39.21
N ASP A 683 40.57 -34.03 -38.98
CA ASP A 683 40.76 -32.78 -39.73
C ASP A 683 41.75 -31.78 -39.08
N ASP A 684 42.28 -32.05 -37.88
CA ASP A 684 43.31 -31.22 -37.25
C ASP A 684 44.56 -32.07 -36.93
N ASN A 685 45.56 -31.97 -37.80
CA ASN A 685 46.92 -32.44 -37.51
C ASN A 685 47.88 -31.25 -37.68
N ILE A 686 48.82 -31.08 -36.73
CA ILE A 686 49.84 -30.01 -36.76
C ILE A 686 50.70 -30.06 -38.04
N CYS A 687 50.72 -31.23 -38.70
CA CYS A 687 51.32 -31.47 -40.02
C CYS A 687 50.59 -30.82 -41.21
N LEU A 688 49.40 -30.22 -41.05
CA LEU A 688 48.62 -29.58 -42.13
C LEU A 688 49.31 -28.35 -42.75
N ARG A 689 50.32 -27.78 -42.08
CA ARG A 689 51.17 -26.70 -42.62
C ARG A 689 52.44 -27.21 -43.34
N GLU A 690 52.55 -28.53 -43.55
CA GLU A 690 53.70 -29.23 -44.15
C GLU A 690 55.09 -28.61 -43.82
N PRO A 691 55.47 -28.51 -42.53
CA PRO A 691 56.72 -27.82 -42.13
C PRO A 691 58.01 -28.57 -42.52
N CYS A 692 57.91 -29.78 -43.09
CA CYS A 692 59.06 -30.55 -43.55
C CYS A 692 59.33 -30.23 -45.03
N GLU A 693 60.52 -29.72 -45.36
CA GLU A 693 60.91 -29.40 -46.73
C GLU A 693 61.20 -30.67 -47.56
N ASN A 694 61.43 -30.49 -48.87
CA ASN A 694 61.81 -31.55 -49.81
C ASN A 694 60.90 -32.80 -49.82
N TYR A 695 59.60 -32.55 -49.61
CA TYR A 695 58.48 -33.47 -49.76
C TYR A 695 58.38 -34.65 -48.77
N MET A 696 57.93 -34.36 -47.56
CA MET A 696 57.96 -35.33 -46.49
C MET A 696 56.67 -35.51 -45.70
N ARG A 697 56.49 -36.74 -45.21
CA ARG A 697 55.49 -37.06 -44.20
C ARG A 697 55.94 -36.57 -42.83
N CYS A 698 55.41 -35.44 -42.39
CA CYS A 698 55.39 -35.04 -40.99
C CYS A 698 54.64 -36.11 -40.18
N VAL A 699 55.25 -36.56 -39.08
CA VAL A 699 54.63 -37.46 -38.10
C VAL A 699 54.54 -36.72 -36.78
N SER A 700 53.35 -36.62 -36.22
CA SER A 700 53.16 -36.16 -34.84
C SER A 700 53.74 -37.18 -33.89
N VAL A 701 54.80 -36.80 -33.18
CA VAL A 701 55.41 -37.67 -32.15
C VAL A 701 54.80 -37.26 -30.82
N LEU A 702 53.93 -38.12 -30.30
CA LEU A 702 53.40 -37.99 -28.96
C LEU A 702 54.52 -38.39 -27.99
N GLN A 703 55.23 -37.40 -27.44
CA GLN A 703 55.95 -37.58 -26.18
C GLN A 703 54.95 -37.44 -25.04
N PHE A 704 55.26 -37.96 -23.86
CA PHE A 704 54.26 -38.10 -22.80
C PHE A 704 54.78 -37.60 -21.46
N ASP A 705 53.97 -36.80 -20.77
CA ASP A 705 54.26 -36.35 -19.40
C ASP A 705 53.52 -37.18 -18.35
N SER A 706 54.24 -37.47 -17.28
CA SER A 706 53.81 -38.25 -16.11
C SER A 706 53.18 -37.41 -14.99
N SER A 707 53.21 -36.07 -15.09
CA SER A 707 52.66 -35.16 -14.07
C SER A 707 51.12 -35.11 -14.01
N ALA A 708 50.43 -35.78 -14.94
CA ALA A 708 48.99 -35.66 -15.12
C ALA A 708 48.16 -36.13 -13.90
N PRO A 709 47.15 -35.35 -13.47
CA PRO A 709 46.24 -35.74 -12.40
C PRO A 709 45.31 -36.86 -12.86
N PHE A 710 44.79 -37.64 -11.90
CA PHE A 710 43.76 -38.63 -12.17
C PHE A 710 42.43 -37.97 -12.54
N LEU A 711 41.69 -38.61 -13.45
CA LEU A 711 40.32 -38.29 -13.80
C LEU A 711 39.39 -39.20 -12.99
N ALA A 712 38.37 -38.61 -12.37
CA ALA A 712 37.40 -39.32 -11.55
C ALA A 712 36.02 -39.43 -12.24
N SER A 713 35.27 -40.46 -11.85
CA SER A 713 33.86 -40.72 -12.20
C SER A 713 33.29 -41.73 -11.21
N ASP A 714 31.96 -41.89 -11.14
CA ASP A 714 31.22 -42.85 -10.29
C ASP A 714 31.82 -44.25 -10.17
N THR A 715 32.48 -44.74 -11.22
CA THR A 715 32.96 -46.13 -11.29
C THR A 715 34.40 -46.27 -11.75
N ILE A 716 35.11 -45.19 -12.11
CA ILE A 716 36.50 -45.25 -12.61
C ILE A 716 37.32 -44.04 -12.16
N LEU A 717 38.46 -44.31 -11.52
CA LEU A 717 39.59 -43.40 -11.36
C LEU A 717 40.66 -43.77 -12.41
N PHE A 718 40.88 -42.91 -13.40
CA PHE A 718 41.81 -43.17 -14.52
C PHE A 718 42.99 -42.21 -14.50
N ARG A 719 44.22 -42.72 -14.58
CA ARG A 719 45.41 -41.88 -14.82
C ARG A 719 45.64 -41.70 -16.33
N PRO A 720 45.36 -40.51 -16.90
CA PRO A 720 45.79 -40.19 -18.25
C PRO A 720 47.30 -39.98 -18.27
N ILE A 721 47.87 -40.14 -19.45
CA ILE A 721 49.24 -39.74 -19.76
C ILE A 721 49.10 -38.70 -20.87
N HIS A 722 49.41 -37.44 -20.59
CA HIS A 722 49.13 -36.35 -21.52
C HIS A 722 50.19 -36.24 -22.62
N PRO A 723 49.77 -35.99 -23.87
CA PRO A 723 50.69 -35.81 -24.99
C PRO A 723 51.35 -34.43 -24.93
N VAL A 724 52.67 -34.42 -25.01
CA VAL A 724 53.52 -33.26 -25.29
C VAL A 724 53.62 -33.13 -26.81
N THR A 725 53.26 -31.96 -27.34
CA THR A 725 53.24 -31.71 -28.79
C THR A 725 54.66 -31.70 -29.37
N GLY A 726 54.94 -32.62 -30.29
CA GLY A 726 56.18 -32.66 -31.06
C GLY A 726 55.95 -33.15 -32.49
N LEU A 727 56.80 -32.70 -33.42
CA LEU A 727 56.83 -33.16 -34.82
C LEU A 727 58.16 -33.86 -35.11
N ARG A 728 58.15 -34.81 -36.04
CA ARG A 728 59.36 -35.41 -36.61
C ARG A 728 59.17 -35.67 -38.10
N CYS A 729 60.14 -35.22 -38.90
CA CYS A 729 60.20 -35.47 -40.33
C CYS A 729 60.92 -36.83 -40.61
N ARG A 730 60.47 -37.60 -41.60
CA ARG A 730 61.06 -38.89 -42.04
C ARG A 730 61.75 -38.81 -43.42
N CYS A 731 63.03 -38.41 -43.43
CA CYS A 731 64.08 -38.79 -44.38
C CYS A 731 63.75 -39.78 -45.53
N PRO A 732 63.46 -39.43 -46.82
CA PRO A 732 63.64 -40.39 -47.91
C PRO A 732 65.13 -40.63 -48.14
N PRO A 733 65.48 -41.66 -48.93
CA PRO A 733 66.83 -41.82 -49.43
C PRO A 733 67.23 -40.58 -50.26
N GLY A 734 68.39 -40.00 -49.95
CA GLY A 734 68.90 -38.81 -50.64
C GLY A 734 68.66 -37.47 -49.94
N PHE A 735 68.04 -37.43 -48.75
CA PHE A 735 67.90 -36.18 -47.97
C PHE A 735 68.18 -36.42 -46.47
N THR A 736 68.56 -35.37 -45.74
CA THR A 736 68.81 -35.37 -44.29
C THR A 736 68.53 -34.00 -43.65
N GLY A 737 68.44 -33.94 -42.32
CA GLY A 737 68.07 -32.73 -41.56
C GLY A 737 66.87 -32.96 -40.65
N ASP A 738 66.59 -32.03 -39.73
CA ASP A 738 65.42 -32.13 -38.83
C ASP A 738 64.10 -31.86 -39.57
N TYR A 739 64.16 -31.06 -40.64
CA TYR A 739 63.08 -30.81 -41.60
C TYR A 739 63.36 -31.43 -42.97
N CYS A 740 64.50 -32.11 -43.10
CA CYS A 740 65.05 -32.74 -44.29
C CYS A 740 65.37 -31.75 -45.44
N GLU A 741 65.81 -30.58 -45.02
CA GLU A 741 66.30 -29.45 -45.80
C GLU A 741 67.58 -29.73 -46.62
N THR A 742 68.35 -30.77 -46.28
CA THR A 742 69.65 -31.05 -46.90
C THR A 742 69.58 -32.18 -47.93
N GLU A 743 69.84 -31.89 -49.21
CA GLU A 743 70.00 -32.92 -50.26
C GLU A 743 71.37 -33.61 -50.16
N ILE A 744 71.39 -34.93 -50.36
CA ILE A 744 72.59 -35.79 -50.35
C ILE A 744 72.95 -36.10 -51.80
N ASP A 745 74.17 -35.76 -52.24
CA ASP A 745 74.63 -36.12 -53.59
C ASP A 745 74.82 -37.65 -53.73
N LEU A 746 73.81 -38.30 -54.28
CA LEU A 746 73.79 -39.74 -54.52
C LEU A 746 74.77 -40.18 -55.61
N CYS A 747 75.38 -39.28 -56.40
CA CYS A 747 76.48 -39.65 -57.30
C CYS A 747 77.81 -39.86 -56.56
N TYR A 748 77.96 -39.40 -55.30
CA TYR A 748 79.18 -39.58 -54.52
C TYR A 748 79.57 -41.05 -54.32
N SER A 749 78.58 -41.95 -54.20
CA SER A 749 78.79 -43.39 -54.09
C SER A 749 79.11 -44.09 -55.43
N SER A 750 79.28 -43.35 -56.53
CA SER A 750 79.55 -43.85 -57.88
C SER A 750 78.58 -44.96 -58.36
N PRO A 751 77.26 -44.76 -58.26
CA PRO A 751 76.28 -45.84 -58.43
C PRO A 751 76.19 -46.43 -59.85
N CYS A 752 76.60 -45.68 -60.88
CA CYS A 752 76.61 -46.13 -62.28
C CYS A 752 77.80 -47.04 -62.64
N GLY A 753 78.60 -47.43 -61.65
CA GLY A 753 79.84 -48.19 -61.83
C GLY A 753 80.86 -47.48 -62.72
N SER A 754 81.80 -48.25 -63.26
CA SER A 754 82.82 -47.76 -64.20
C SER A 754 82.37 -47.74 -65.68
N ASN A 755 81.15 -48.21 -65.96
CA ASN A 755 80.64 -48.42 -67.33
C ASN A 755 79.61 -47.36 -67.77
N GLY A 756 79.36 -46.35 -66.95
CA GLY A 756 78.54 -45.19 -67.28
C GLY A 756 78.84 -43.99 -66.38
N ARG A 757 78.40 -42.81 -66.80
CA ARG A 757 78.60 -41.56 -66.08
C ARG A 757 77.37 -41.22 -65.25
N CYS A 758 77.56 -40.99 -63.96
CA CYS A 758 76.50 -40.49 -63.08
C CYS A 758 76.24 -39.01 -63.34
N ARG A 759 74.98 -38.64 -63.58
CA ARG A 759 74.50 -37.27 -63.47
C ARG A 759 73.53 -37.16 -62.32
N SER A 760 73.82 -36.27 -61.38
CA SER A 760 72.87 -35.90 -60.32
C SER A 760 71.68 -35.17 -60.94
N ARG A 761 70.50 -35.39 -60.36
CA ARG A 761 69.24 -34.75 -60.72
C ARG A 761 68.43 -34.57 -59.44
N GLU A 762 67.75 -33.44 -59.30
CA GLU A 762 66.85 -33.13 -58.17
C GLU A 762 66.06 -34.35 -57.67
N GLY A 763 66.39 -34.83 -56.47
CA GLY A 763 65.82 -36.02 -55.84
C GLY A 763 66.33 -37.40 -56.32
N GLY A 764 67.50 -37.49 -56.96
CA GLY A 764 68.06 -38.75 -57.46
C GLY A 764 69.33 -38.63 -58.32
N TYR A 765 69.55 -39.60 -59.19
CA TYR A 765 70.59 -39.57 -60.21
C TYR A 765 70.14 -40.38 -61.44
N THR A 766 70.82 -40.16 -62.57
CA THR A 766 70.64 -40.91 -63.81
C THR A 766 72.00 -41.33 -64.36
N CYS A 767 72.08 -42.56 -64.87
CA CYS A 767 73.30 -43.13 -65.43
C CYS A 767 73.33 -43.03 -66.96
N GLU A 768 74.33 -42.33 -67.50
CA GLU A 768 74.62 -42.27 -68.94
C GLU A 768 75.60 -43.40 -69.31
N CYS A 769 75.11 -44.53 -69.80
CA CYS A 769 75.93 -45.71 -70.09
C CYS A 769 76.77 -45.57 -71.37
N HIS A 770 77.96 -46.18 -71.38
CA HIS A 770 78.81 -46.27 -72.57
C HIS A 770 78.24 -47.27 -73.61
N GLU A 771 78.63 -47.16 -74.89
CA GLU A 771 77.93 -47.77 -76.05
C GLU A 771 77.72 -49.32 -76.06
N ASP A 772 78.27 -50.07 -75.12
CA ASP A 772 78.08 -51.53 -74.99
C ASP A 772 77.38 -51.96 -73.68
N PHE A 773 76.86 -51.01 -72.88
CA PHE A 773 76.26 -51.24 -71.56
C PHE A 773 74.86 -50.62 -71.40
N THR A 774 74.03 -51.24 -70.56
CA THR A 774 72.64 -50.84 -70.26
C THR A 774 72.24 -51.30 -68.84
N GLY A 775 70.99 -51.03 -68.44
CA GLY A 775 70.52 -51.17 -67.04
C GLY A 775 70.46 -49.81 -66.32
N GLU A 776 69.77 -49.74 -65.17
CA GLU A 776 69.63 -48.47 -64.42
C GLU A 776 70.96 -47.97 -63.83
N HIS A 777 71.94 -48.86 -63.69
CA HIS A 777 73.27 -48.59 -63.14
C HIS A 777 74.39 -48.98 -64.12
N CYS A 778 74.05 -49.12 -65.42
CA CYS A 778 74.97 -49.56 -66.48
C CYS A 778 75.64 -50.92 -66.21
N GLU A 779 74.94 -51.78 -65.47
CA GLU A 779 75.43 -53.05 -64.95
C GLU A 779 75.36 -54.21 -65.95
N LEU A 780 74.64 -54.06 -67.06
CA LEU A 780 74.41 -55.11 -68.07
C LEU A 780 75.19 -54.84 -69.35
N SER A 781 76.10 -55.74 -69.74
CA SER A 781 76.76 -55.67 -71.05
C SER A 781 75.87 -56.24 -72.16
N ALA A 782 75.58 -55.43 -73.18
CA ALA A 782 74.71 -55.81 -74.30
C ALA A 782 75.35 -56.85 -75.25
N ARG A 783 76.68 -56.88 -75.35
CA ARG A 783 77.43 -57.85 -76.19
C ARG A 783 77.84 -59.12 -75.44
N GLY A 784 78.09 -59.06 -74.14
CA GLY A 784 78.55 -60.21 -73.34
C GLY A 784 77.45 -61.00 -72.62
N GLY A 785 76.24 -60.46 -72.54
CA GLY A 785 75.14 -61.01 -71.74
C GLY A 785 74.64 -62.37 -72.22
N ARG A 786 74.20 -63.20 -71.27
CA ARG A 786 73.43 -64.43 -71.47
C ARG A 786 72.10 -64.32 -70.75
N CYS A 787 71.07 -64.99 -71.27
CA CYS A 787 69.70 -64.97 -70.73
C CYS A 787 69.64 -65.29 -69.25
N THR A 788 69.24 -64.31 -68.44
CA THR A 788 68.88 -64.48 -67.03
C THR A 788 67.37 -64.25 -66.83
N PRO A 789 66.76 -64.84 -65.79
CA PRO A 789 65.33 -64.67 -65.52
C PRO A 789 64.94 -63.20 -65.35
N GLY A 790 63.82 -62.78 -65.94
CA GLY A 790 63.29 -61.41 -65.82
C GLY A 790 63.83 -60.38 -66.82
N VAL A 791 64.87 -60.72 -67.60
CA VAL A 791 65.44 -59.84 -68.65
C VAL A 791 64.45 -59.58 -69.79
N CYS A 792 63.68 -60.60 -70.16
CA CYS A 792 62.55 -60.47 -71.07
C CYS A 792 61.27 -60.37 -70.24
N ARG A 793 60.59 -59.23 -70.30
CA ARG A 793 59.42 -58.95 -69.45
C ARG A 793 58.13 -59.46 -70.09
N ASN A 794 57.06 -59.49 -69.30
CA ASN A 794 55.67 -59.73 -69.74
C ASN A 794 55.47 -61.00 -70.59
N GLY A 795 56.12 -62.11 -70.21
CA GLY A 795 56.02 -63.39 -70.93
C GLY A 795 56.90 -63.51 -72.17
N GLY A 796 57.80 -62.55 -72.43
CA GLY A 796 58.82 -62.67 -73.48
C GLY A 796 59.82 -63.79 -73.20
N THR A 797 60.10 -64.61 -74.21
CA THR A 797 61.05 -65.73 -74.11
C THR A 797 62.45 -65.26 -74.45
N CYS A 798 63.42 -65.45 -73.55
CA CYS A 798 64.81 -65.09 -73.80
C CYS A 798 65.54 -66.17 -74.62
N LEU A 799 66.27 -65.76 -75.67
CA LEU A 799 67.09 -66.62 -76.51
C LEU A 799 68.53 -66.10 -76.58
N ASN A 800 69.51 -66.95 -76.24
CA ASN A 800 70.93 -66.63 -76.41
C ASN A 800 71.33 -66.62 -77.90
N LEU A 801 72.25 -65.74 -78.27
CA LEU A 801 72.83 -65.66 -79.61
C LEU A 801 74.18 -66.39 -79.66
N LEU A 802 74.47 -67.03 -80.80
CA LEU A 802 75.63 -67.92 -80.98
C LEU A 802 77.01 -67.23 -80.91
N VAL A 803 77.07 -65.89 -80.97
CA VAL A 803 78.31 -65.09 -80.97
C VAL A 803 78.37 -64.15 -79.75
N GLY A 804 77.69 -64.51 -78.66
CA GLY A 804 77.51 -63.66 -77.49
C GLY A 804 76.28 -62.75 -77.59
N GLY A 805 75.73 -62.36 -76.44
CA GLY A 805 74.48 -61.62 -76.34
C GLY A 805 73.23 -62.51 -76.34
N PHE A 806 72.07 -61.87 -76.19
CA PHE A 806 70.75 -62.51 -76.20
C PHE A 806 69.73 -61.62 -76.91
N ARG A 807 68.56 -62.18 -77.24
CA ARG A 807 67.38 -61.44 -77.73
C ARG A 807 66.12 -61.93 -77.03
N CYS A 808 65.14 -61.05 -76.82
CA CYS A 808 63.81 -61.48 -76.37
C CYS A 808 62.87 -61.69 -77.56
N GLN A 809 62.14 -62.80 -77.53
CA GLN A 809 61.04 -63.10 -78.44
C GLN A 809 59.72 -62.83 -77.71
N CYS A 810 59.03 -61.76 -78.09
CA CYS A 810 57.82 -61.30 -77.42
C CYS A 810 56.57 -62.08 -77.89
N PRO A 811 55.55 -62.26 -77.04
CA PRO A 811 54.26 -62.79 -77.45
C PRO A 811 53.55 -61.89 -78.48
N PRO A 812 52.46 -62.37 -79.12
CA PRO A 812 51.62 -61.53 -79.98
C PRO A 812 51.02 -60.35 -79.20
N GLY A 813 51.28 -59.12 -79.64
CA GLY A 813 50.81 -57.89 -79.01
C GLY A 813 51.71 -56.70 -79.31
N HIS A 814 51.29 -55.51 -78.87
CA HIS A 814 52.12 -54.30 -78.95
C HIS A 814 53.09 -54.27 -77.77
N TYR A 815 54.28 -54.84 -78.00
CA TYR A 815 55.40 -54.82 -77.06
C TYR A 815 56.58 -54.04 -77.66
N GLU A 816 57.26 -53.26 -76.83
CA GLU A 816 58.53 -52.63 -77.22
C GLU A 816 59.66 -53.67 -77.26
N LYS A 817 60.42 -53.64 -78.36
CA LYS A 817 61.61 -54.46 -78.59
C LYS A 817 62.84 -53.63 -78.19
N PRO A 818 63.90 -54.24 -77.61
CA PRO A 818 64.20 -55.67 -77.66
C PRO A 818 63.83 -56.49 -76.40
N PHE A 819 63.15 -55.93 -75.39
CA PHE A 819 62.95 -56.57 -74.07
C PHE A 819 61.51 -56.97 -73.68
N CYS A 820 60.55 -56.81 -74.59
CA CYS A 820 59.14 -57.17 -74.39
C CYS A 820 58.45 -56.37 -73.27
N THR A 821 58.72 -55.07 -73.22
CA THR A 821 57.99 -54.13 -72.37
C THR A 821 56.58 -53.92 -72.90
N MET A 822 55.57 -54.09 -72.04
CA MET A 822 54.17 -53.80 -72.34
C MET A 822 53.97 -52.29 -72.50
N SER A 823 53.58 -51.84 -73.69
CA SER A 823 53.30 -50.42 -73.94
C SER A 823 51.83 -50.04 -73.75
N THR A 824 50.92 -51.02 -73.61
CA THR A 824 49.46 -50.80 -73.51
C THR A 824 48.82 -51.71 -72.47
N ARG A 825 47.74 -51.26 -71.81
CA ARG A 825 46.91 -52.06 -70.89
C ARG A 825 45.42 -51.89 -71.22
N SER A 826 44.63 -52.96 -71.09
CA SER A 826 43.16 -52.93 -71.17
C SER A 826 42.54 -52.98 -69.78
N PHE A 827 41.38 -52.34 -69.62
CA PHE A 827 40.65 -52.29 -68.35
C PHE A 827 39.19 -52.74 -68.55
N PRO A 828 38.53 -53.33 -67.53
CA PRO A 828 37.10 -53.65 -67.59
C PRO A 828 36.23 -52.38 -67.71
N PRO A 829 35.00 -52.48 -68.23
CA PRO A 829 34.05 -51.37 -68.25
C PRO A 829 33.85 -50.75 -66.85
N ARG A 830 33.67 -49.43 -66.79
CA ARG A 830 33.56 -48.61 -65.55
C ARG A 830 34.80 -48.62 -64.64
N SER A 831 35.97 -48.95 -65.18
CA SER A 831 37.26 -48.74 -64.51
C SER A 831 37.89 -47.42 -64.97
N PHE A 832 38.65 -46.75 -64.10
CA PHE A 832 39.43 -45.55 -64.43
C PHE A 832 40.86 -45.65 -63.88
N LEU A 833 41.78 -44.87 -64.45
CA LEU A 833 43.15 -44.75 -63.93
C LEU A 833 43.21 -43.73 -62.79
N THR A 834 43.86 -44.09 -61.70
CA THR A 834 44.26 -43.14 -60.66
C THR A 834 45.76 -43.27 -60.36
N PHE A 835 46.36 -42.19 -59.88
CA PHE A 835 47.77 -42.09 -59.52
C PHE A 835 47.87 -41.37 -58.18
N ARG A 836 48.96 -41.61 -57.44
CA ARG A 836 49.21 -40.86 -56.18
C ARG A 836 49.22 -39.36 -56.47
N GLY A 837 48.62 -38.55 -55.60
CA GLY A 837 48.46 -37.11 -55.79
C GLY A 837 49.73 -36.43 -56.33
N LEU A 838 49.58 -35.64 -57.40
CA LEU A 838 50.69 -34.85 -57.94
C LEU A 838 51.07 -33.77 -56.92
N ARG A 839 52.25 -33.93 -56.31
CA ARG A 839 52.91 -32.90 -55.53
C ARG A 839 53.01 -31.62 -56.38
N GLN A 840 52.69 -30.46 -55.81
CA GLN A 840 52.69 -29.18 -56.51
C GLN A 840 54.04 -28.95 -57.21
N ARG A 841 54.01 -28.84 -58.54
CA ARG A 841 55.14 -28.45 -59.37
C ARG A 841 54.69 -27.28 -60.23
N PHE A 842 55.56 -26.28 -60.41
CA PHE A 842 55.30 -25.11 -61.26
C PHE A 842 54.93 -25.49 -62.71
N HIS A 843 55.36 -26.67 -63.17
CA HIS A 843 55.07 -27.19 -64.50
C HIS A 843 54.87 -28.70 -64.45
N PHE A 844 53.85 -29.22 -65.14
CA PHE A 844 53.74 -30.66 -65.41
C PHE A 844 53.20 -30.95 -66.80
N THR A 845 53.61 -32.09 -67.35
CA THR A 845 53.09 -32.63 -68.62
C THR A 845 52.59 -34.04 -68.38
N LEU A 846 51.31 -34.28 -68.65
CA LEU A 846 50.68 -35.59 -68.56
C LEU A 846 50.32 -36.05 -69.97
N ALA A 847 50.80 -37.22 -70.37
CA ALA A 847 50.52 -37.80 -71.68
C ALA A 847 49.87 -39.17 -71.51
N LEU A 848 48.70 -39.37 -72.12
CA LEU A 848 47.95 -40.62 -72.12
C LEU A 848 47.64 -41.02 -73.55
N THR A 849 47.81 -42.30 -73.88
CA THR A 849 47.37 -42.87 -75.15
C THR A 849 46.32 -43.93 -74.86
N PHE A 850 45.16 -43.87 -75.50
CA PHE A 850 44.04 -44.77 -75.28
C PHE A 850 43.37 -45.17 -76.61
N ALA A 851 42.62 -46.27 -76.60
CA ALA A 851 41.74 -46.68 -77.69
C ALA A 851 40.44 -47.20 -77.08
N THR A 852 39.29 -46.77 -77.61
CA THR A 852 37.98 -47.19 -77.10
C THR A 852 36.92 -47.23 -78.20
N LYS A 853 35.85 -47.98 -77.97
CA LYS A 853 34.60 -47.94 -78.74
C LYS A 853 33.41 -47.43 -77.92
N GLU A 854 33.61 -47.19 -76.63
CA GLU A 854 32.59 -46.60 -75.76
C GLU A 854 32.44 -45.12 -76.07
N ARG A 855 31.19 -44.63 -76.09
CA ARG A 855 30.88 -43.22 -76.35
C ARG A 855 31.13 -42.31 -75.16
N ASP A 856 31.07 -42.88 -73.95
CA ASP A 856 31.22 -42.18 -72.68
C ASP A 856 32.10 -43.01 -71.73
N GLY A 857 32.98 -42.38 -70.97
CA GLY A 857 33.81 -43.09 -69.98
C GLY A 857 34.89 -42.25 -69.31
N LEU A 858 35.05 -42.44 -68.01
CA LEU A 858 36.12 -41.83 -67.21
C LEU A 858 37.44 -42.56 -67.45
N LEU A 859 38.41 -41.89 -68.09
CA LEU A 859 39.72 -42.48 -68.38
C LEU A 859 40.66 -42.38 -67.16
N LEU A 860 40.62 -41.24 -66.46
CA LEU A 860 41.52 -40.92 -65.36
C LEU A 860 40.86 -39.99 -64.34
N TYR A 861 41.07 -40.24 -63.05
CA TYR A 861 40.62 -39.39 -61.96
C TYR A 861 41.64 -39.37 -60.82
N ASN A 862 41.95 -38.17 -60.32
CA ASN A 862 42.75 -37.97 -59.13
C ASN A 862 42.26 -36.77 -58.33
N GLY A 863 41.83 -37.01 -57.10
CA GLY A 863 41.27 -36.03 -56.18
C GLY A 863 40.76 -36.73 -54.92
N ARG A 864 40.34 -35.97 -53.90
CA ARG A 864 39.64 -36.56 -52.75
C ARG A 864 38.22 -36.98 -53.17
N PHE A 865 37.67 -38.02 -52.55
CA PHE A 865 36.29 -38.48 -52.80
C PHE A 865 35.23 -37.58 -52.13
N ASN A 866 35.32 -36.27 -52.35
CA ASN A 866 34.34 -35.28 -51.92
C ASN A 866 34.36 -34.06 -52.87
N GLU A 867 33.18 -33.53 -53.19
CA GLU A 867 32.96 -32.54 -54.26
C GLU A 867 33.53 -31.12 -53.97
N ARG A 868 34.23 -30.93 -52.84
CA ARG A 868 34.70 -29.63 -52.33
C ARG A 868 36.23 -29.49 -52.27
N HIS A 869 36.96 -30.34 -52.98
CA HIS A 869 38.42 -30.40 -52.94
C HIS A 869 39.02 -30.51 -54.33
N ASP A 870 40.33 -30.28 -54.41
CA ASP A 870 41.10 -30.35 -55.64
C ASP A 870 40.96 -31.72 -56.33
N PHE A 871 40.69 -31.70 -57.62
CA PHE A 871 40.67 -32.90 -58.46
C PHE A 871 41.03 -32.60 -59.92
N VAL A 872 41.46 -33.64 -60.64
CA VAL A 872 41.61 -33.66 -62.09
C VAL A 872 40.95 -34.94 -62.62
N ALA A 873 40.04 -34.76 -63.57
CA ALA A 873 39.34 -35.81 -64.29
C ALA A 873 39.62 -35.67 -65.81
N LEU A 874 39.90 -36.79 -66.47
CA LEU A 874 39.96 -36.88 -67.94
C LEU A 874 38.97 -37.97 -68.36
N GLU A 875 38.05 -37.60 -69.22
CA GLU A 875 36.88 -38.39 -69.57
C GLU A 875 36.55 -38.27 -71.06
N ILE A 876 35.72 -39.17 -71.55
CA ILE A 876 35.09 -39.12 -72.87
C ILE A 876 33.61 -38.91 -72.63
N VAL A 877 33.02 -37.95 -73.33
CA VAL A 877 31.60 -37.60 -73.27
C VAL A 877 31.11 -37.38 -74.70
N GLY A 878 30.11 -38.15 -75.14
CA GLY A 878 29.55 -38.04 -76.49
C GLY A 878 30.57 -38.19 -77.62
N GLU A 879 31.48 -39.18 -77.52
CA GLU A 879 32.58 -39.43 -78.46
C GLU A 879 33.67 -38.35 -78.50
N GLN A 880 33.67 -37.37 -77.58
CA GLN A 880 34.65 -36.29 -77.49
C GLN A 880 35.45 -36.37 -76.17
N VAL A 881 36.71 -35.92 -76.19
CA VAL A 881 37.55 -35.88 -74.97
C VAL A 881 37.23 -34.62 -74.17
N GLN A 882 37.08 -34.78 -72.86
CA GLN A 882 36.85 -33.70 -71.91
C GLN A 882 37.82 -33.83 -70.73
N LEU A 883 38.40 -32.71 -70.31
CA LEU A 883 39.17 -32.57 -69.07
C LEU A 883 38.38 -31.66 -68.13
N THR A 884 38.15 -32.10 -66.89
CA THR A 884 37.55 -31.28 -65.83
C THR A 884 38.47 -31.26 -64.62
N PHE A 885 38.73 -30.09 -64.03
CA PHE A 885 39.56 -29.95 -62.84
C PHE A 885 39.02 -28.90 -61.86
N SER A 886 39.37 -29.06 -60.59
CA SER A 886 39.01 -28.15 -59.49
C SER A 886 40.24 -27.83 -58.64
N ALA A 887 40.25 -26.61 -58.09
CA ALA A 887 41.20 -26.15 -57.07
C ALA A 887 40.43 -25.72 -55.80
N GLY A 888 39.48 -26.55 -55.37
CA GLY A 888 38.68 -26.38 -54.14
C GLY A 888 37.47 -25.46 -54.29
N GLU A 889 37.61 -24.32 -54.96
CA GLU A 889 36.55 -23.29 -55.05
C GLU A 889 35.74 -23.32 -56.35
N THR A 890 36.37 -23.62 -57.49
CA THR A 890 35.70 -23.59 -58.81
C THR A 890 36.13 -24.75 -59.71
N THR A 891 35.17 -25.32 -60.44
CA THR A 891 35.38 -26.40 -61.43
C THR A 891 35.52 -25.83 -62.84
N THR A 892 36.65 -26.08 -63.50
CA THR A 892 36.92 -25.69 -64.88
C THR A 892 36.87 -26.90 -65.80
N THR A 893 36.28 -26.76 -66.98
CA THR A 893 36.18 -27.84 -67.99
C THR A 893 36.75 -27.39 -69.34
N VAL A 894 37.49 -28.27 -70.01
CA VAL A 894 38.16 -28.06 -71.29
C VAL A 894 37.85 -29.25 -72.21
N SER A 895 37.11 -29.01 -73.29
CA SER A 895 36.64 -30.03 -74.24
C SER A 895 37.09 -29.73 -75.68
N PRO A 896 38.27 -30.22 -76.12
CA PRO A 896 38.70 -30.10 -77.51
C PRO A 896 37.81 -30.93 -78.45
N PHE A 897 37.40 -30.34 -79.58
CA PHE A 897 36.61 -31.04 -80.60
C PHE A 897 37.50 -31.82 -81.59
N VAL A 898 37.22 -33.11 -81.75
CA VAL A 898 37.90 -34.04 -82.65
C VAL A 898 36.94 -34.49 -83.76
N PRO A 899 37.18 -34.11 -85.04
CA PRO A 899 36.35 -34.53 -86.16
C PRO A 899 36.31 -36.06 -86.31
N GLY A 900 35.11 -36.65 -86.27
CA GLY A 900 34.90 -38.10 -86.32
C GLY A 900 34.85 -38.79 -84.95
N GLY A 901 35.17 -38.08 -83.87
CA GLY A 901 35.17 -38.62 -82.50
C GLY A 901 36.38 -39.50 -82.17
N VAL A 902 36.50 -39.90 -80.90
CA VAL A 902 37.58 -40.76 -80.38
C VAL A 902 37.15 -42.20 -80.05
N SER A 903 35.89 -42.54 -80.34
CA SER A 903 35.25 -43.84 -80.06
C SER A 903 35.29 -44.80 -81.26
N ASP A 904 36.28 -44.65 -82.14
CA ASP A 904 36.45 -45.42 -83.39
C ASP A 904 37.23 -46.75 -83.20
N GLY A 905 37.75 -46.99 -82.00
CA GLY A 905 38.62 -48.12 -81.68
C GLY A 905 40.07 -47.96 -82.15
N GLN A 906 40.47 -46.80 -82.66
CA GLN A 906 41.87 -46.46 -82.97
C GLN A 906 42.58 -45.88 -81.75
N TRP A 907 43.90 -45.77 -81.83
CA TRP A 907 44.72 -45.19 -80.76
C TRP A 907 44.79 -43.66 -80.88
N HIS A 908 44.24 -42.98 -79.88
CA HIS A 908 44.28 -41.53 -79.70
C HIS A 908 45.28 -41.16 -78.61
N ARG A 909 45.96 -40.02 -78.75
CA ARG A 909 46.92 -39.50 -77.76
C ARG A 909 46.47 -38.14 -77.24
N VAL A 910 46.30 -38.04 -75.93
CA VAL A 910 46.07 -36.79 -75.21
C VAL A 910 47.38 -36.36 -74.57
N GLN A 911 47.75 -35.09 -74.76
CA GLN A 911 48.85 -34.44 -74.06
C GLN A 911 48.32 -33.20 -73.36
N LEU A 912 48.40 -33.20 -72.04
CA LEU A 912 48.06 -32.08 -71.19
C LEU A 912 49.36 -31.43 -70.73
N HIS A 913 49.53 -30.16 -71.07
CA HIS A 913 50.64 -29.34 -70.62
C HIS A 913 50.10 -28.27 -69.67
N TYR A 914 50.44 -28.36 -68.39
CA TYR A 914 50.11 -27.36 -67.38
C TYR A 914 51.33 -26.49 -67.11
N TYR A 915 51.17 -25.20 -67.35
CA TYR A 915 52.14 -24.16 -67.03
C TYR A 915 51.50 -23.27 -65.95
N ASN A 916 52.09 -23.24 -64.75
CA ASN A 916 51.76 -22.19 -63.78
C ASN A 916 52.41 -20.88 -64.26
N LYS A 917 51.79 -19.75 -63.97
CA LYS A 917 52.23 -18.43 -64.48
C LYS A 917 53.00 -17.64 -63.44
#